data_AF-A0A923WMT0-F1
#
_entry.id   AF-A0A923WMT0-F1
#
_cell.length_a   1.000
_cell.length_b   1.000
_cell.length_c   1.000
_cell.angle_alpha   90.00
_cell.angle_beta   90.00
_cell.angle_gamma   90.00
#
_symmetry.space_group_name_H-M   'P 1'
#
loop_
_entity.id
_entity.type
_entity.pdbx_description
1 polymer ?
#
loop_
_entity_poly.entity_id
_entity_poly.type
_entity_poly.pdbx_seq_one_letter_code
_entity_poly.pdbx_strand_id
1 'polypeptide(L)'
;MVYWDVPAGVVVDLAKGTAQDGFGGTDTLIGVMNVQGSGHSDTLIGNSGDNSFFGNGGNDTIVGGGGTDVFSYYNAKSSEAGISYNLPTDTFTVVKNFANGDHGTDILTGISRITFVGDNSDHASFDRASFAPSYGFLRMPAQVDVKLPANASLSQIKAGDFNGDGNADWMVTAQVGTGTAPAPSFFFGGSGDGHFADITASLIPGGVLAIGGGGRNLVDDFNQDGRSDLVLLNFGNDAPPFPGGLNSLFLSSAASATLVDQSATMVQKQELNHAGSTGDVNGDGFPDLLINTLSTGNKLYINNGKGQFTLRNDLLPDESSTLGGVVYARTNTQSGMLDVDGDGHVDLILGKWDNQFSTLTSQVLLNDGHGNFTKKAAIALPPSSIANEIILDVKAIDLNHDGRPDLMLSVTDGGAAGYYQRAHIQLLINDGAGKFHDETAARISPAVQATFGTGWFMSLTSVDLDRDGNDDILATSASDTLASVVLMNKGDGTFSSTWSSGKGGHTIALDSNNDGMADLVTYNGGGVAVDINLMGRTIHGGPANDTMLATRGNDHLDGGAGVDVVRFAAARGSYSIDKAAGGFTVSDKLNLYNIDTLANIERVVFSDSAVALDIDGTGGQAYRLYQAAFNRVPHARAGGVLVVEGGFR
;
A
#
# COMPACT_ATOMS: atom_id res chain seq x y z
N MET A 1 -2.47 14.05 40.40
CA MET A 1 -1.45 13.42 41.25
C MET A 1 -0.30 13.00 40.35
N VAL A 2 0.95 13.06 40.83
CA VAL A 2 2.16 12.85 40.00
C VAL A 2 3.08 11.85 40.71
N TYR A 3 3.47 10.78 40.01
CA TYR A 3 4.34 9.72 40.52
C TYR A 3 5.62 9.57 39.68
N TRP A 4 6.30 10.68 39.42
CA TRP A 4 7.37 10.77 38.41
C TRP A 4 8.70 10.07 38.77
N ASP A 5 9.04 9.95 40.05
CA ASP A 5 10.35 9.46 40.52
C ASP A 5 10.18 8.36 41.58
N VAL A 6 9.45 7.31 41.19
CA VAL A 6 9.12 6.13 42.02
C VAL A 6 9.91 4.90 41.53
N PRO A 7 10.24 3.93 42.39
CA PRO A 7 11.14 2.83 42.03
C PRO A 7 10.47 1.68 41.26
N ALA A 8 9.15 1.74 41.04
CA ALA A 8 8.36 0.76 40.30
C ALA A 8 7.05 1.40 39.78
N GLY A 9 6.40 0.74 38.82
CA GLY A 9 5.11 1.16 38.29
C GLY A 9 4.05 1.31 39.38
N VAL A 10 3.22 2.33 39.24
CA VAL A 10 2.16 2.65 40.19
C VAL A 10 0.84 2.00 39.80
N VAL A 11 0.06 1.66 40.83
CA VAL A 11 -1.31 1.20 40.67
C VAL A 11 -2.24 2.24 41.28
N VAL A 12 -2.90 3.01 40.43
CA VAL A 12 -3.83 4.07 40.83
C VAL A 12 -5.25 3.62 40.53
N ASP A 13 -6.15 3.75 41.50
CA ASP A 13 -7.58 3.45 41.35
C ASP A 13 -8.40 4.60 41.94
N LEU A 14 -8.86 5.50 41.06
CA LEU A 14 -9.67 6.65 41.44
C LEU A 14 -11.08 6.25 41.88
N ALA A 15 -11.62 5.13 41.38
CA ALA A 15 -12.92 4.63 41.80
C ALA A 15 -12.90 4.13 43.25
N LYS A 16 -11.79 3.52 43.68
CA LYS A 16 -11.57 3.13 45.08
C LYS A 16 -10.96 4.24 45.94
N GLY A 17 -10.45 5.31 45.32
CA GLY A 17 -9.78 6.40 46.03
C GLY A 17 -8.44 5.97 46.63
N THR A 18 -7.68 5.13 45.93
CA THR A 18 -6.41 4.58 46.43
C THR A 18 -5.31 4.65 45.39
N ALA A 19 -4.05 4.80 45.82
CA ALA A 19 -2.89 4.61 44.94
C ALA A 19 -1.73 3.92 45.66
N GLN A 20 -1.09 2.97 45.00
CA GLN A 20 0.17 2.39 45.43
C GLN A 20 1.30 3.20 44.82
N ASP A 21 2.08 3.88 45.67
CA ASP A 21 3.06 4.92 45.32
C ASP A 21 4.40 4.38 44.79
N GLY A 22 4.51 3.07 44.52
CA GLY A 22 5.74 2.41 44.12
C GLY A 22 6.78 2.23 45.26
N PHE A 23 6.61 2.88 46.43
CA PHE A 23 7.49 2.74 47.60
C PHE A 23 7.00 1.69 48.62
N GLY A 24 5.89 1.03 48.34
CA GLY A 24 5.27 0.01 49.20
C GLY A 24 4.20 0.56 50.14
N GLY A 25 3.77 1.82 49.96
CA GLY A 25 2.66 2.44 50.68
C GLY A 25 1.34 2.41 49.89
N THR A 26 0.23 2.79 50.54
CA THR A 26 -1.05 3.05 49.86
C THR A 26 -1.60 4.39 50.31
N ASP A 27 -1.71 5.31 49.36
CA ASP A 27 -2.28 6.64 49.55
C ASP A 27 -3.81 6.59 49.47
N THR A 28 -4.48 7.53 50.16
CA THR A 28 -5.93 7.78 50.01
C THR A 28 -6.14 9.01 49.13
N LEU A 29 -6.94 8.86 48.08
CA LEU A 29 -7.21 9.88 47.08
C LEU A 29 -8.62 10.45 47.26
N ILE A 30 -8.73 11.78 47.32
CA ILE A 30 -10.02 12.47 47.43
C ILE A 30 -10.06 13.59 46.37
N GLY A 31 -11.06 13.56 45.50
CA GLY A 31 -11.30 14.62 44.51
C GLY A 31 -10.27 14.71 43.38
N VAL A 32 -9.50 13.64 43.11
CA VAL A 32 -8.49 13.60 42.06
C VAL A 32 -9.13 13.24 40.72
N MET A 33 -8.78 14.01 39.67
CA MET A 33 -9.31 13.84 38.29
C MET A 33 -8.18 13.68 37.25
N ASN A 34 -6.95 14.07 37.61
CA ASN A 34 -5.77 14.00 36.75
C ASN A 34 -4.75 13.05 37.39
N VAL A 35 -4.34 12.04 36.64
CA VAL A 35 -3.36 11.03 37.07
C VAL A 35 -2.19 11.07 36.12
N GLN A 36 -1.01 11.27 36.69
CA GLN A 36 0.24 11.13 35.99
C GLN A 36 0.99 9.96 36.60
N GLY A 37 1.27 8.97 35.77
CA GLY A 37 2.03 7.78 36.06
C GLY A 37 3.51 8.04 36.31
N SER A 38 4.29 6.98 36.27
CA SER A 38 5.71 6.92 36.50
C SER A 38 6.50 6.71 35.20
N GLY A 39 7.81 6.48 35.30
CA GLY A 39 8.62 6.04 34.15
C GLY A 39 8.56 4.53 33.90
N HIS A 40 7.63 3.82 34.54
CA HIS A 40 7.50 2.37 34.51
C HIS A 40 6.07 1.97 34.12
N SER A 41 5.89 0.70 33.74
CA SER A 41 4.57 0.14 33.45
C SER A 41 3.57 0.33 34.60
N ASP A 42 2.64 1.25 34.39
CA ASP A 42 1.62 1.60 35.36
C ASP A 42 0.29 0.91 35.09
N THR A 43 -0.55 0.87 36.11
CA THR A 43 -1.98 0.57 35.97
C THR A 43 -2.79 1.71 36.54
N LEU A 44 -3.44 2.48 35.67
CA LEU A 44 -4.20 3.67 36.05
C LEU A 44 -5.69 3.46 35.76
N ILE A 45 -6.52 3.47 36.80
CA ILE A 45 -7.95 3.23 36.72
C ILE A 45 -8.70 4.50 37.15
N GLY A 46 -9.52 5.02 36.24
CA GLY A 46 -10.39 6.17 36.46
C GLY A 46 -11.66 5.85 37.24
N ASN A 47 -12.55 6.84 37.33
CA ASN A 47 -13.85 6.73 38.00
C ASN A 47 -15.00 6.97 36.99
N SER A 48 -16.18 7.36 37.47
CA SER A 48 -17.35 7.58 36.61
C SER A 48 -17.48 9.00 36.05
N GLY A 49 -16.50 9.87 36.31
CA GLY A 49 -16.44 11.22 35.76
C GLY A 49 -15.19 11.42 34.91
N ASP A 50 -15.12 12.54 34.20
CA ASP A 50 -14.06 12.83 33.24
C ASP A 50 -12.66 12.81 33.89
N ASN A 51 -11.76 11.99 33.37
CA ASN A 51 -10.40 11.86 33.87
C ASN A 51 -9.34 12.16 32.79
N SER A 52 -8.20 12.68 33.23
CA SER A 52 -7.03 12.93 32.38
C SER A 52 -5.85 12.09 32.85
N PHE A 53 -5.22 11.39 31.91
CA PHE A 53 -4.12 10.48 32.15
C PHE A 53 -2.87 10.88 31.38
N PHE A 54 -1.73 10.74 32.03
CA PHE A 54 -0.40 10.76 31.44
C PHE A 54 0.31 9.51 31.95
N GLY A 55 0.59 8.53 31.09
CA GLY A 55 1.37 7.34 31.49
C GLY A 55 2.83 7.72 31.78
N ASN A 56 3.39 8.59 30.92
CA ASN A 56 4.82 8.81 30.79
C ASN A 56 5.50 7.53 30.29
N GLY A 57 6.53 7.02 30.99
CA GLY A 57 7.37 5.95 30.45
C GLY A 57 6.84 4.55 30.77
N GLY A 58 7.13 3.58 29.91
CA GLY A 58 6.82 2.17 30.16
C GLY A 58 5.59 1.68 29.40
N ASN A 59 5.20 0.41 29.62
CA ASN A 59 3.99 -0.15 29.00
C ASN A 59 2.83 0.01 29.97
N ASP A 60 1.95 0.96 29.71
CA ASP A 60 0.91 1.35 30.66
C ASP A 60 -0.43 0.70 30.33
N THR A 61 -1.17 0.32 31.36
CA THR A 61 -2.55 -0.16 31.24
C THR A 61 -3.50 0.85 31.87
N ILE A 62 -4.33 1.48 31.05
CA ILE A 62 -5.25 2.51 31.49
C ILE A 62 -6.69 2.02 31.31
N VAL A 63 -7.53 2.27 32.31
CA VAL A 63 -8.98 2.09 32.23
C VAL A 63 -9.66 3.41 32.58
N GLY A 64 -10.25 4.09 31.60
CA GLY A 64 -10.90 5.39 31.80
C GLY A 64 -12.10 5.34 32.76
N GLY A 65 -12.92 4.30 32.65
CA GLY A 65 -14.13 4.15 33.45
C GLY A 65 -15.35 4.71 32.72
N GLY A 66 -16.06 5.66 33.34
CA GLY A 66 -17.18 6.35 32.70
C GLY A 66 -16.90 7.86 32.61
N GLY A 67 -17.51 8.54 31.65
CA GLY A 67 -17.22 9.96 31.38
C GLY A 67 -16.48 10.14 30.05
N THR A 68 -15.87 11.31 29.87
CA THR A 68 -15.03 11.64 28.71
C THR A 68 -13.57 11.68 29.14
N ASP A 69 -12.89 10.55 28.93
CA ASP A 69 -11.51 10.38 29.39
C ASP A 69 -10.47 10.69 28.31
N VAL A 70 -9.38 11.34 28.71
CA VAL A 70 -8.30 11.75 27.79
C VAL A 70 -6.97 11.18 28.25
N PHE A 71 -6.27 10.51 27.34
CA PHE A 71 -4.88 10.11 27.55
C PHE A 71 -3.95 11.03 26.75
N SER A 72 -2.88 11.50 27.37
CA SER A 72 -2.00 12.51 26.79
C SER A 72 -0.55 12.05 26.81
N TYR A 73 0.10 12.13 25.65
CA TYR A 73 1.55 12.01 25.52
C TYR A 73 2.16 13.40 25.51
N TYR A 74 3.12 13.65 26.42
CA TYR A 74 3.78 14.95 26.55
C TYR A 74 5.13 14.97 25.83
N ASN A 75 5.38 16.00 25.02
CA ASN A 75 6.58 16.17 24.19
C ASN A 75 6.89 14.94 23.31
N ALA A 76 5.83 14.40 22.70
CA ALA A 76 5.86 13.28 21.78
C ALA A 76 5.07 13.65 20.53
N LYS A 77 5.44 13.14 19.36
CA LYS A 77 4.70 13.37 18.10
C LYS A 77 3.83 12.18 17.76
N SER A 78 2.70 12.40 17.11
CA SER A 78 1.84 11.32 16.65
C SER A 78 2.47 10.43 15.59
N SER A 79 3.31 11.00 14.73
CA SER A 79 4.13 10.27 13.74
C SER A 79 5.14 9.30 14.37
N GLU A 80 5.38 9.42 15.68
CA GLU A 80 6.25 8.54 16.45
C GLU A 80 5.46 7.43 17.17
N ALA A 81 4.15 7.27 16.92
CA ALA A 81 3.34 6.19 17.49
C ALA A 81 2.50 5.47 16.43
N GLY A 82 2.46 4.13 16.51
CA GLY A 82 1.43 3.34 15.83
C GLY A 82 0.17 3.32 16.69
N ILE A 83 -0.95 3.84 16.19
CA ILE A 83 -2.21 3.92 16.95
C ILE A 83 -3.25 3.04 16.27
N SER A 84 -3.81 2.09 17.02
CA SER A 84 -4.94 1.27 16.58
C SER A 84 -6.05 1.28 17.63
N TYR A 85 -7.28 1.00 17.21
CA TYR A 85 -8.45 0.97 18.08
C TYR A 85 -9.30 -0.29 17.86
N ASN A 86 -9.69 -0.94 18.95
CA ASN A 86 -10.52 -2.15 18.98
C ASN A 86 -11.88 -1.83 19.61
N LEU A 87 -12.93 -1.71 18.80
CA LEU A 87 -14.26 -1.33 19.25
C LEU A 87 -14.93 -2.35 20.20
N PRO A 88 -14.90 -3.69 19.95
CA PRO A 88 -15.50 -4.66 20.87
C PRO A 88 -14.99 -4.61 22.31
N THR A 89 -13.73 -4.21 22.48
CA THR A 89 -13.08 -4.09 23.79
C THR A 89 -12.99 -2.64 24.28
N ASP A 90 -13.36 -1.67 23.43
CA ASP A 90 -13.19 -0.23 23.65
C ASP A 90 -11.75 0.16 24.01
N THR A 91 -10.79 -0.36 23.27
CA THR A 91 -9.36 -0.28 23.61
C THR A 91 -8.54 0.32 22.49
N PHE A 92 -7.80 1.40 22.78
CA PHE A 92 -6.66 1.81 21.97
C PHE A 92 -5.43 0.98 22.30
N THR A 93 -4.68 0.60 21.27
CA THR A 93 -3.30 0.13 21.42
C THR A 93 -2.39 1.16 20.79
N VAL A 94 -1.52 1.76 21.60
CA VAL A 94 -0.54 2.74 21.14
C VAL A 94 0.84 2.15 21.26
N VAL A 95 1.46 1.90 20.11
CA VAL A 95 2.84 1.41 20.02
C VAL A 95 3.75 2.63 19.92
N LYS A 96 4.33 3.03 21.05
CA LYS A 96 5.07 4.29 21.27
C LYS A 96 6.51 4.20 20.82
N ASN A 97 6.97 5.11 19.97
CA ASN A 97 8.36 5.27 19.54
C ASN A 97 8.92 6.67 19.80
N PHE A 98 8.55 7.28 20.92
CA PHE A 98 8.74 8.71 21.05
C PHE A 98 10.21 9.10 21.13
N ALA A 99 10.55 10.21 20.47
CA ALA A 99 11.91 10.75 20.47
C ALA A 99 12.39 11.16 21.87
N ASN A 100 11.46 11.23 22.84
CA ASN A 100 11.74 11.50 24.26
C ASN A 100 12.23 10.26 25.05
N GLY A 101 12.35 9.08 24.41
CA GLY A 101 12.86 7.84 25.01
C GLY A 101 11.78 6.94 25.61
N ASP A 102 10.50 7.33 25.53
CA ASP A 102 9.38 6.47 25.88
C ASP A 102 9.02 5.53 24.72
N HIS A 103 9.44 4.27 24.85
CA HIS A 103 9.15 3.20 23.92
C HIS A 103 8.36 2.10 24.63
N GLY A 104 7.37 1.55 23.93
CA GLY A 104 6.54 0.52 24.53
C GLY A 104 5.18 0.43 23.87
N THR A 105 4.29 -0.30 24.52
CA THR A 105 2.90 -0.41 24.10
C THR A 105 2.01 -0.06 25.28
N ASP A 106 1.18 0.95 25.08
CA ASP A 106 0.13 1.31 26.03
C ASP A 106 -1.19 0.71 25.58
N ILE A 107 -1.93 0.17 26.55
CA ILE A 107 -3.27 -0.40 26.35
C ILE A 107 -4.25 0.50 27.09
N LEU A 108 -5.07 1.22 26.33
CA LEU A 108 -5.93 2.28 26.85
C LEU A 108 -7.40 1.92 26.62
N THR A 109 -8.08 1.43 27.65
CA THR A 109 -9.48 1.00 27.58
C THR A 109 -10.43 2.08 28.09
N GLY A 110 -11.50 2.35 27.36
CA GLY A 110 -12.50 3.37 27.71
C GLY A 110 -12.00 4.82 27.55
N ILE A 111 -10.85 5.03 26.91
CA ILE A 111 -10.33 6.38 26.63
C ILE A 111 -11.07 6.97 25.42
N SER A 112 -11.54 8.21 25.57
CA SER A 112 -12.28 8.91 24.51
C SER A 112 -11.38 9.56 23.46
N ARG A 113 -10.19 10.01 23.87
CA ARG A 113 -9.23 10.74 23.03
C ARG A 113 -7.78 10.49 23.47
N ILE A 114 -6.89 10.27 22.50
CA ILE A 114 -5.44 10.38 22.66
C ILE A 114 -5.00 11.77 22.18
N THR A 115 -4.14 12.45 22.93
CA THR A 115 -3.57 13.73 22.51
C THR A 115 -2.05 13.74 22.63
N PHE A 116 -1.41 14.43 21.71
CA PHE A 116 0.02 14.70 21.71
C PHE A 116 0.21 16.17 22.07
N VAL A 117 0.83 16.48 23.19
CA VAL A 117 0.86 17.85 23.75
C VAL A 117 2.27 18.25 24.15
N GLY A 118 2.55 19.54 24.27
CA GLY A 118 3.86 20.07 24.66
C GLY A 118 4.66 20.64 23.49
N ASP A 119 5.72 21.37 23.78
CA ASP A 119 6.44 22.21 22.81
C ASP A 119 7.14 21.41 21.69
N ASN A 120 7.38 20.11 21.91
CA ASN A 120 7.98 19.21 20.93
C ASN A 120 6.97 18.25 20.27
N SER A 121 5.67 18.40 20.51
CA SER A 121 4.63 17.60 19.85
C SER A 121 4.19 18.23 18.52
N ASP A 122 3.42 17.46 17.74
CA ASP A 122 2.66 17.94 16.58
C ASP A 122 1.24 18.39 16.94
N HIS A 123 0.92 18.47 18.24
CA HIS A 123 -0.40 18.85 18.75
C HIS A 123 -1.57 18.01 18.21
N ALA A 124 -1.29 16.80 17.71
CA ALA A 124 -2.30 15.93 17.13
C ALA A 124 -3.25 15.35 18.19
N SER A 125 -4.48 15.06 17.77
CA SER A 125 -5.49 14.43 18.61
C SER A 125 -6.26 13.37 17.85
N PHE A 126 -6.45 12.21 18.46
CA PHE A 126 -7.14 11.07 17.87
C PHE A 126 -8.32 10.69 18.77
N ASP A 127 -9.53 10.94 18.28
CA ASP A 127 -10.76 10.54 18.94
C ASP A 127 -11.07 9.07 18.64
N ARG A 128 -11.70 8.37 19.58
CA ARG A 128 -12.21 7.01 19.34
C ARG A 128 -13.12 6.92 18.12
N ALA A 129 -13.82 8.01 17.82
CA ALA A 129 -14.75 8.10 16.69
C ALA A 129 -14.03 8.19 15.32
N SER A 130 -12.71 8.45 15.33
CA SER A 130 -11.88 8.57 14.13
C SER A 130 -11.32 7.24 13.63
N PHE A 131 -11.60 6.11 14.28
CA PHE A 131 -11.12 4.78 13.84
C PHE A 131 -12.27 3.91 13.36
N ALA A 132 -12.05 3.21 12.24
CA ALA A 132 -13.03 2.27 11.72
C ALA A 132 -13.20 1.07 12.70
N PRO A 133 -14.43 0.61 12.99
CA PRO A 133 -14.75 -0.41 13.99
C PRO A 133 -14.00 -1.76 13.95
N SER A 134 -13.26 -2.07 12.88
CA SER A 134 -12.84 -3.44 12.57
C SER A 134 -11.40 -3.63 12.11
N TYR A 135 -10.65 -2.58 11.71
CA TYR A 135 -9.39 -2.81 10.96
C TYR A 135 -8.18 -1.91 11.30
N GLY A 136 -8.23 -1.09 12.36
CA GLY A 136 -7.03 -0.43 12.90
C GLY A 136 -6.47 0.78 12.12
N PHE A 137 -6.96 1.08 10.92
CA PHE A 137 -6.61 2.30 10.18
C PHE A 137 -7.27 3.56 10.79
N LEU A 138 -6.56 4.69 10.69
CA LEU A 138 -7.12 6.00 11.00
C LEU A 138 -8.05 6.41 9.86
N ARG A 139 -9.32 6.66 10.19
CA ARG A 139 -10.30 7.16 9.24
C ARG A 139 -10.30 8.69 9.28
N MET A 140 -9.97 9.33 8.17
CA MET A 140 -10.13 10.77 8.08
C MET A 140 -11.63 11.14 8.05
N PRO A 141 -12.05 12.20 8.79
CA PRO A 141 -13.45 12.64 8.86
C PRO A 141 -13.96 13.28 7.56
N ALA A 142 -13.10 13.55 6.60
CA ALA A 142 -13.47 14.04 5.28
C ALA A 142 -14.09 12.89 4.45
N GLN A 143 -15.37 12.61 4.66
CA GLN A 143 -16.14 11.89 3.65
C GLN A 143 -16.27 12.80 2.43
N VAL A 144 -15.59 12.43 1.35
CA VAL A 144 -15.89 12.99 0.05
C VAL A 144 -17.23 12.43 -0.40
N ASP A 145 -18.24 13.30 -0.43
CA ASP A 145 -19.60 12.97 -0.85
C ASP A 145 -19.62 12.74 -2.37
N VAL A 146 -19.48 11.49 -2.79
CA VAL A 146 -19.62 11.09 -4.20
C VAL A 146 -21.07 10.65 -4.44
N LYS A 147 -21.88 11.57 -4.97
CA LYS A 147 -23.30 11.31 -5.27
C LYS A 147 -23.47 10.86 -6.71
N LEU A 148 -23.46 9.55 -6.91
CA LEU A 148 -23.83 8.97 -8.19
C LEU A 148 -25.33 9.17 -8.48
N PRO A 149 -25.74 9.30 -9.75
CA PRO A 149 -27.15 9.28 -10.14
C PRO A 149 -27.87 8.03 -9.59
N ALA A 150 -29.15 8.13 -9.26
CA ALA A 150 -29.92 7.06 -8.59
C ALA A 150 -29.98 5.73 -9.36
N ASN A 151 -29.70 5.74 -10.66
CA ASN A 151 -29.67 4.58 -11.56
C ASN A 151 -28.24 4.20 -12.00
N ALA A 152 -27.22 4.81 -11.42
CA ALA A 152 -25.82 4.54 -11.73
C ALA A 152 -25.16 3.74 -10.61
N SER A 153 -24.29 2.81 -10.99
CA SER A 153 -23.39 2.11 -10.07
C SER A 153 -21.96 2.62 -10.28
N LEU A 154 -21.10 2.45 -9.28
CA LEU A 154 -19.68 2.65 -9.50
C LEU A 154 -19.21 1.63 -10.55
N SER A 155 -18.38 2.10 -11.48
CA SER A 155 -17.71 1.24 -12.44
C SER A 155 -16.26 1.03 -12.01
N GLN A 156 -15.53 2.12 -11.78
CA GLN A 156 -14.12 2.07 -11.39
C GLN A 156 -13.69 3.26 -10.53
N ILE A 157 -12.59 3.05 -9.83
CA ILE A 157 -11.76 4.08 -9.20
C ILE A 157 -10.33 3.92 -9.74
N LYS A 158 -9.64 5.04 -9.98
CA LYS A 158 -8.25 5.07 -10.48
C LYS A 158 -7.48 6.20 -9.81
N ALA A 159 -6.21 5.95 -9.49
CA ALA A 159 -5.27 6.96 -9.03
C ALA A 159 -4.54 7.61 -10.21
N GLY A 160 -3.99 8.80 -10.00
CA GLY A 160 -3.12 9.53 -10.92
C GLY A 160 -2.76 10.90 -10.32
N ASP A 161 -1.92 11.68 -10.99
CA ASP A 161 -1.75 13.11 -10.72
C ASP A 161 -2.38 13.89 -11.88
N PHE A 162 -3.69 14.14 -11.80
CA PHE A 162 -4.45 14.74 -12.90
C PHE A 162 -4.26 16.25 -12.96
N ASN A 163 -4.01 16.86 -11.80
CA ASN A 163 -3.87 18.31 -11.68
C ASN A 163 -2.41 18.79 -11.72
N GLY A 164 -1.45 17.86 -11.66
CA GLY A 164 -0.01 18.05 -11.78
C GLY A 164 0.61 18.82 -10.62
N ASP A 165 0.10 18.64 -9.41
CA ASP A 165 0.64 19.25 -8.18
C ASP A 165 1.62 18.34 -7.43
N GLY A 166 1.83 17.11 -7.92
CA GLY A 166 2.72 16.12 -7.34
C GLY A 166 2.13 15.34 -6.17
N ASN A 167 0.87 15.60 -5.79
CA ASN A 167 0.15 14.78 -4.82
C ASN A 167 -0.66 13.71 -5.54
N ALA A 168 -0.93 12.59 -4.87
CA ALA A 168 -1.82 11.58 -5.42
C ALA A 168 -3.26 12.12 -5.50
N ASP A 169 -3.82 12.13 -6.71
CA ASP A 169 -5.23 12.34 -7.00
C ASP A 169 -5.92 11.00 -7.27
N TRP A 170 -7.25 11.02 -7.31
CA TRP A 170 -8.02 9.89 -7.81
C TRP A 170 -9.29 10.32 -8.53
N MET A 171 -9.80 9.42 -9.35
CA MET A 171 -11.03 9.58 -10.09
C MET A 171 -11.96 8.39 -9.89
N VAL A 172 -13.26 8.64 -10.03
CA VAL A 172 -14.29 7.61 -10.09
C VAL A 172 -15.07 7.74 -11.36
N THR A 173 -15.40 6.61 -11.98
CA THR A 173 -16.32 6.54 -13.11
C THR A 173 -17.53 5.71 -12.74
N ALA A 174 -18.72 6.15 -13.14
CA ALA A 174 -19.95 5.41 -12.95
C ALA A 174 -20.42 4.76 -14.25
N GLN A 175 -21.43 3.89 -14.14
CA GLN A 175 -22.14 3.31 -15.28
C GLN A 175 -23.63 3.22 -15.00
N VAL A 176 -24.48 3.31 -16.03
CA VAL A 176 -25.94 3.14 -15.91
C VAL A 176 -26.36 1.82 -16.57
N GLY A 177 -26.55 0.79 -15.75
CA GLY A 177 -26.88 -0.55 -16.22
C GLY A 177 -25.86 -1.09 -17.22
N THR A 178 -26.34 -1.87 -18.18
CA THR A 178 -25.51 -2.51 -19.23
C THR A 178 -25.62 -1.81 -20.59
N GLY A 179 -26.03 -0.55 -20.61
CA GLY A 179 -26.33 0.22 -21.83
C GLY A 179 -25.31 1.31 -22.17
N THR A 180 -25.56 2.04 -23.25
CA THR A 180 -24.74 3.18 -23.72
C THR A 180 -25.06 4.50 -23.02
N ALA A 181 -25.91 4.48 -21.99
CA ALA A 181 -26.31 5.69 -21.30
C ALA A 181 -25.10 6.30 -20.57
N PRO A 182 -24.73 7.55 -20.86
CA PRO A 182 -23.56 8.17 -20.26
C PRO A 182 -23.75 8.38 -18.75
N ALA A 183 -22.73 8.03 -17.98
CA ALA A 183 -22.70 8.19 -16.52
C ALA A 183 -21.48 9.02 -16.09
N PRO A 184 -21.63 9.87 -15.05
CA PRO A 184 -20.61 10.86 -14.71
C PRO A 184 -19.32 10.27 -14.14
N SER A 185 -18.21 10.99 -14.37
CA SER A 185 -16.89 10.77 -13.77
C SER A 185 -16.50 11.95 -12.88
N PHE A 186 -15.97 11.68 -11.70
CA PHE A 186 -15.56 12.71 -10.76
C PHE A 186 -14.08 12.58 -10.43
N PHE A 187 -13.41 13.70 -10.22
CA PHE A 187 -11.98 13.81 -9.95
C PHE A 187 -11.77 14.51 -8.62
N PHE A 188 -10.85 13.96 -7.82
CA PHE A 188 -10.58 14.42 -6.47
C PHE A 188 -9.09 14.65 -6.30
N GLY A 189 -8.75 15.92 -6.07
CA GLY A 189 -7.38 16.39 -5.90
C GLY A 189 -6.89 16.18 -4.48
N GLY A 190 -5.74 15.55 -4.31
CA GLY A 190 -5.12 15.33 -3.01
C GLY A 190 -4.32 16.54 -2.53
N SER A 191 -4.41 16.89 -1.24
CA SER A 191 -3.55 17.93 -0.65
C SER A 191 -2.23 17.41 -0.10
N GLY A 192 -1.98 16.09 -0.14
CA GLY A 192 -0.78 15.48 0.41
C GLY A 192 -0.77 15.38 1.94
N ASP A 193 -1.92 15.55 2.60
CA ASP A 193 -2.11 15.39 4.04
C ASP A 193 -3.29 14.46 4.38
N GLY A 194 -3.71 13.64 3.41
CA GLY A 194 -4.84 12.73 3.50
C GLY A 194 -6.20 13.36 3.16
N HIS A 195 -6.27 14.66 2.86
CA HIS A 195 -7.51 15.31 2.41
C HIS A 195 -7.62 15.35 0.88
N PHE A 196 -8.87 15.34 0.43
CA PHE A 196 -9.23 15.40 -0.99
C PHE A 196 -10.34 16.42 -1.24
N ALA A 197 -10.24 17.13 -2.36
CA ALA A 197 -11.25 18.07 -2.81
C ALA A 197 -11.78 17.69 -4.21
N ASP A 198 -13.08 17.88 -4.47
CA ASP A 198 -13.63 17.72 -5.82
C ASP A 198 -13.04 18.80 -6.74
N ILE A 199 -12.24 18.37 -7.72
CA ILE A 199 -11.60 19.23 -8.72
C ILE A 199 -12.21 19.05 -10.11
N THR A 200 -13.31 18.30 -10.23
CA THR A 200 -13.92 17.92 -11.51
C THR A 200 -14.22 19.13 -12.40
N ALA A 201 -14.83 20.18 -11.84
CA ALA A 201 -15.19 21.38 -12.60
C ALA A 201 -13.98 22.21 -13.05
N SER A 202 -12.86 22.11 -12.34
CA SER A 202 -11.60 22.77 -12.70
C SER A 202 -10.91 22.01 -13.83
N LEU A 203 -10.83 20.67 -13.72
CA LEU A 203 -10.20 19.83 -14.73
C LEU A 203 -11.00 19.75 -16.03
N ILE A 204 -12.33 19.85 -15.97
CA ILE A 204 -13.20 19.71 -17.15
C ILE A 204 -14.13 20.94 -17.26
N PRO A 205 -13.65 22.04 -17.90
CA PRO A 205 -14.46 23.25 -18.09
C PRO A 205 -15.62 22.98 -19.06
N GLY A 206 -16.76 22.62 -18.51
CA GLY A 206 -17.92 22.12 -19.26
C GLY A 206 -18.79 21.16 -18.46
N GLY A 207 -18.27 20.65 -17.33
CA GLY A 207 -19.00 19.77 -16.42
C GLY A 207 -18.30 18.43 -16.30
N VAL A 208 -19.05 17.35 -16.26
CA VAL A 208 -18.54 16.02 -15.97
C VAL A 208 -18.29 15.22 -17.25
N LEU A 209 -17.14 14.54 -17.34
CA LEU A 209 -16.90 13.50 -18.35
C LEU A 209 -17.85 12.34 -18.12
N ALA A 210 -18.62 11.94 -19.14
CA ALA A 210 -19.61 10.88 -19.00
C ALA A 210 -19.36 9.73 -19.98
N ILE A 211 -19.36 8.50 -19.44
CA ILE A 211 -19.02 7.28 -20.20
C ILE A 211 -20.24 6.38 -20.41
N GLY A 212 -20.34 5.80 -21.61
CA GLY A 212 -21.42 4.91 -22.03
C GLY A 212 -21.08 3.45 -21.77
N GLY A 213 -21.11 3.06 -20.50
CA GLY A 213 -20.82 1.69 -20.02
C GLY A 213 -19.36 1.51 -19.59
N GLY A 214 -19.14 0.68 -18.56
CA GLY A 214 -17.85 0.55 -17.89
C GLY A 214 -16.89 -0.46 -18.53
N GLY A 215 -15.98 -0.01 -19.38
CA GLY A 215 -14.73 -0.74 -19.65
C GLY A 215 -13.68 -0.46 -18.56
N ARG A 216 -12.52 -1.12 -18.64
CA ARG A 216 -11.38 -0.82 -17.75
C ARG A 216 -10.58 0.38 -18.27
N ASN A 217 -10.86 1.57 -17.75
CA ASN A 217 -10.14 2.81 -18.07
C ASN A 217 -8.65 2.70 -17.74
N LEU A 218 -7.83 3.42 -18.51
CA LEU A 218 -6.38 3.43 -18.40
C LEU A 218 -5.92 4.84 -18.04
N VAL A 219 -4.96 4.92 -17.11
CA VAL A 219 -4.33 6.15 -16.66
C VAL A 219 -2.82 5.95 -16.82
N ASP A 220 -2.17 6.86 -17.54
CA ASP A 220 -0.74 6.86 -17.80
C ASP A 220 -0.31 8.26 -18.29
N ASP A 221 0.98 8.56 -18.34
CA ASP A 221 1.48 9.82 -18.93
C ASP A 221 1.87 9.58 -20.40
N PHE A 222 0.88 9.65 -21.30
CA PHE A 222 1.07 9.32 -22.73
C PHE A 222 1.91 10.34 -23.49
N ASN A 223 2.17 11.50 -22.89
CA ASN A 223 2.93 12.57 -23.53
C ASN A 223 4.17 13.02 -22.74
N GLN A 224 4.44 12.38 -21.60
CA GLN A 224 5.56 12.61 -20.70
C GLN A 224 5.68 14.05 -20.19
N ASP A 225 4.55 14.70 -19.91
CA ASP A 225 4.55 16.04 -19.30
C ASP A 225 4.51 16.04 -17.77
N GLY A 226 4.59 14.85 -17.17
CA GLY A 226 4.56 14.63 -15.72
C GLY A 226 3.14 14.66 -15.15
N ARG A 227 2.10 14.61 -15.97
CA ARG A 227 0.70 14.59 -15.55
C ARG A 227 0.02 13.32 -16.05
N SER A 228 -0.92 12.82 -15.27
CA SER A 228 -1.69 11.65 -15.65
C SER A 228 -2.72 11.99 -16.74
N ASP A 229 -2.63 11.29 -17.87
CA ASP A 229 -3.60 11.28 -18.97
C ASP A 229 -4.59 10.13 -18.80
N LEU A 230 -5.66 10.12 -19.62
CA LEU A 230 -6.77 9.19 -19.44
C LEU A 230 -7.27 8.62 -20.77
N VAL A 231 -7.37 7.29 -20.85
CA VAL A 231 -8.12 6.58 -21.89
C VAL A 231 -9.37 5.95 -21.28
N LEU A 232 -10.53 6.39 -21.73
CA LEU A 232 -11.83 5.84 -21.33
C LEU A 232 -12.25 4.76 -22.32
N LEU A 233 -12.34 3.53 -21.84
CA LEU A 233 -12.79 2.39 -22.63
C LEU A 233 -14.30 2.22 -22.46
N ASN A 234 -15.05 2.44 -23.53
CA ASN A 234 -16.50 2.21 -23.49
C ASN A 234 -16.81 0.80 -24.00
N PHE A 235 -17.39 -0.03 -23.12
CA PHE A 235 -17.92 -1.34 -23.51
C PHE A 235 -19.08 -1.20 -24.49
N GLY A 236 -19.89 -0.14 -24.34
CA GLY A 236 -21.11 0.09 -25.11
C GLY A 236 -22.29 -0.77 -24.64
N ASN A 237 -23.21 -1.06 -25.56
CA ASN A 237 -24.42 -1.81 -25.22
C ASN A 237 -24.12 -3.31 -25.11
N ASP A 238 -24.26 -3.86 -23.91
CA ASP A 238 -24.15 -5.30 -23.65
C ASP A 238 -25.48 -6.02 -23.95
N ALA A 239 -25.92 -5.88 -25.19
CA ALA A 239 -27.03 -6.64 -25.73
C ALA A 239 -26.85 -6.86 -27.23
N PRO A 240 -27.29 -8.01 -27.78
CA PRO A 240 -27.22 -8.28 -29.21
C PRO A 240 -27.76 -7.09 -30.05
N PRO A 241 -27.05 -6.65 -31.11
CA PRO A 241 -25.91 -7.30 -31.77
C PRO A 241 -24.53 -7.00 -31.16
N PHE A 242 -24.47 -6.49 -29.93
CA PHE A 242 -23.26 -6.11 -29.22
C PHE A 242 -22.42 -5.09 -30.01
N PRO A 243 -23.00 -3.90 -30.28
CA PRO A 243 -22.39 -2.93 -31.19
C PRO A 243 -21.08 -2.33 -30.66
N GLY A 244 -20.79 -2.43 -29.36
CA GLY A 244 -19.60 -1.85 -28.76
C GLY A 244 -19.72 -0.35 -28.48
N GLY A 245 -18.63 0.23 -27.95
CA GLY A 245 -18.49 1.65 -27.64
C GLY A 245 -17.26 2.27 -28.31
N LEU A 246 -17.24 3.60 -28.40
CA LEU A 246 -16.07 4.38 -28.86
C LEU A 246 -15.14 4.64 -27.69
N ASN A 247 -13.84 4.51 -27.88
CA ASN A 247 -12.87 4.89 -26.85
C ASN A 247 -12.62 6.40 -26.88
N SER A 248 -12.35 6.99 -25.72
CA SER A 248 -12.00 8.40 -25.59
C SER A 248 -10.61 8.58 -25.01
N LEU A 249 -9.88 9.58 -25.47
CA LEU A 249 -8.56 9.95 -24.97
C LEU A 249 -8.62 11.39 -24.47
N PHE A 250 -8.13 11.62 -23.27
CA PHE A 250 -7.97 12.93 -22.67
C PHE A 250 -6.52 13.11 -22.24
N LEU A 251 -5.87 14.15 -22.75
CA LEU A 251 -4.54 14.54 -22.29
C LEU A 251 -4.68 15.65 -21.27
N SER A 252 -4.02 15.50 -20.13
CA SER A 252 -3.83 16.56 -19.16
C SER A 252 -3.00 17.68 -19.79
N SER A 253 -3.31 18.93 -19.47
CA SER A 253 -2.59 20.07 -20.02
C SER A 253 -2.19 21.04 -18.94
N ALA A 254 -0.88 21.18 -18.72
CA ALA A 254 -0.33 22.22 -17.84
C ALA A 254 -0.70 23.64 -18.30
N ALA A 255 -0.86 23.84 -19.61
CA ALA A 255 -1.14 25.16 -20.18
C ALA A 255 -2.55 25.68 -19.83
N SER A 256 -3.54 24.79 -19.77
CA SER A 256 -4.92 25.14 -19.40
C SER A 256 -5.32 24.69 -18.00
N ALA A 257 -4.52 23.82 -17.35
CA ALA A 257 -4.85 23.10 -16.11
C ALA A 257 -6.12 22.24 -16.24
N THR A 258 -6.31 21.59 -17.39
CA THR A 258 -7.53 20.84 -17.75
C THR A 258 -7.21 19.54 -18.48
N LEU A 259 -8.16 18.61 -18.48
CA LEU A 259 -8.20 17.46 -19.39
C LEU A 259 -8.74 17.88 -20.77
N VAL A 260 -7.94 17.68 -21.81
CA VAL A 260 -8.26 18.06 -23.19
C VAL A 260 -8.63 16.82 -23.99
N ASP A 261 -9.82 16.80 -24.58
CA ASP A 261 -10.27 15.72 -25.46
C ASP A 261 -9.40 15.62 -26.71
N GLN A 262 -8.69 14.50 -26.84
CA GLN A 262 -7.86 14.13 -27.97
C GLN A 262 -8.36 12.83 -28.62
N SER A 263 -9.61 12.42 -28.39
CA SER A 263 -10.16 11.17 -28.92
C SER A 263 -10.03 11.06 -30.45
N ALA A 264 -9.96 12.17 -31.19
CA ALA A 264 -9.78 12.17 -32.63
C ALA A 264 -8.38 11.71 -33.10
N THR A 265 -7.38 11.62 -32.20
CA THR A 265 -6.01 11.19 -32.52
C THR A 265 -5.83 9.67 -32.45
N MET A 266 -6.86 8.94 -32.02
CA MET A 266 -6.92 7.48 -32.03
C MET A 266 -8.01 7.00 -32.99
N VAL A 267 -7.93 5.73 -33.43
CA VAL A 267 -8.95 5.17 -34.33
C VAL A 267 -10.30 5.09 -33.60
N GLN A 268 -11.27 5.83 -34.12
CA GLN A 268 -12.64 5.88 -33.59
C GLN A 268 -13.51 4.80 -34.24
N LYS A 269 -13.64 3.66 -33.54
CA LYS A 269 -14.46 2.52 -33.98
C LYS A 269 -15.22 1.93 -32.81
N GLN A 270 -16.50 1.60 -33.03
CA GLN A 270 -17.31 0.92 -32.02
C GLN A 270 -16.87 -0.54 -31.91
N GLU A 271 -16.39 -0.91 -30.72
CA GLU A 271 -15.92 -2.26 -30.42
C GLU A 271 -16.34 -2.65 -28.99
N LEU A 272 -16.45 -3.96 -28.72
CA LEU A 272 -16.75 -4.45 -27.37
C LEU A 272 -15.49 -4.40 -26.52
N ASN A 273 -15.08 -3.19 -26.15
CA ASN A 273 -13.91 -2.94 -25.32
C ASN A 273 -14.17 -3.46 -23.92
N HIS A 274 -13.38 -4.42 -23.46
CA HIS A 274 -13.52 -4.96 -22.10
C HIS A 274 -12.47 -4.34 -21.17
N ALA A 275 -11.21 -4.41 -21.57
CA ALA A 275 -10.10 -3.88 -20.79
C ALA A 275 -8.92 -3.47 -21.68
N GLY A 276 -7.80 -3.11 -21.06
CA GLY A 276 -6.57 -2.83 -21.75
C GLY A 276 -5.38 -2.70 -20.81
N SER A 277 -4.21 -2.52 -21.41
CA SER A 277 -2.94 -2.30 -20.73
C SER A 277 -2.12 -1.24 -21.46
N THR A 278 -1.19 -0.63 -20.74
CA THR A 278 -0.25 0.37 -21.25
C THR A 278 1.18 -0.10 -21.05
N GLY A 279 2.09 0.33 -21.93
CA GLY A 279 3.50 -0.02 -21.87
C GLY A 279 4.22 0.31 -23.18
N ASP A 280 5.51 0.63 -23.13
CA ASP A 280 6.31 0.93 -24.31
C ASP A 280 6.73 -0.36 -25.03
N VAL A 281 5.93 -0.80 -26.01
CA VAL A 281 6.21 -2.07 -26.70
C VAL A 281 7.25 -1.91 -27.80
N ASN A 282 7.58 -0.68 -28.20
CA ASN A 282 8.46 -0.44 -29.34
C ASN A 282 9.83 0.16 -28.94
N GLY A 283 10.00 0.53 -27.67
CA GLY A 283 11.23 1.05 -27.10
C GLY A 283 11.49 2.53 -27.40
N ASP A 284 10.48 3.32 -27.78
CA ASP A 284 10.62 4.75 -28.08
C ASP A 284 10.51 5.67 -26.86
N GLY A 285 10.25 5.07 -25.70
CA GLY A 285 10.09 5.74 -24.41
C GLY A 285 8.66 6.16 -24.12
N PHE A 286 7.69 6.02 -25.02
CA PHE A 286 6.33 6.47 -24.79
C PHE A 286 5.37 5.29 -24.58
N PRO A 287 4.44 5.36 -23.61
CA PRO A 287 3.48 4.28 -23.41
C PRO A 287 2.57 4.07 -24.63
N ASP A 288 2.51 2.83 -25.10
CA ASP A 288 1.58 2.32 -26.12
C ASP A 288 0.33 1.72 -25.44
N LEU A 289 -0.68 1.33 -26.24
CA LEU A 289 -1.93 0.73 -25.72
C LEU A 289 -2.23 -0.61 -26.36
N LEU A 290 -2.62 -1.60 -25.55
CA LEU A 290 -3.34 -2.78 -26.02
C LEU A 290 -4.76 -2.75 -25.47
N ILE A 291 -5.75 -2.73 -26.35
CA ILE A 291 -7.16 -2.76 -25.99
C ILE A 291 -7.72 -4.15 -26.31
N ASN A 292 -8.26 -4.80 -25.29
CA ASN A 292 -8.90 -6.10 -25.42
C ASN A 292 -10.35 -5.94 -25.88
N THR A 293 -10.69 -6.50 -27.04
CA THR A 293 -12.06 -6.44 -27.58
C THR A 293 -12.65 -7.83 -27.76
N LEU A 294 -13.87 -8.04 -27.26
CA LEU A 294 -14.48 -9.38 -27.19
C LEU A 294 -15.06 -9.91 -28.52
N SER A 295 -15.24 -9.04 -29.51
CA SER A 295 -15.83 -9.41 -30.81
C SER A 295 -14.85 -9.34 -31.98
N THR A 296 -13.81 -8.49 -31.90
CA THR A 296 -12.95 -8.21 -33.06
C THR A 296 -11.46 -8.46 -32.81
N GLY A 297 -11.12 -9.05 -31.67
CA GLY A 297 -9.75 -9.35 -31.28
C GLY A 297 -9.04 -8.15 -30.66
N ASN A 298 -7.84 -8.36 -30.15
CA ASN A 298 -7.09 -7.30 -29.48
C ASN A 298 -6.67 -6.19 -30.48
N LYS A 299 -6.43 -4.99 -29.95
CA LYS A 299 -6.03 -3.79 -30.73
C LYS A 299 -4.77 -3.17 -30.15
N LEU A 300 -3.67 -3.23 -30.89
CA LEU A 300 -2.41 -2.59 -30.50
C LEU A 300 -2.31 -1.21 -31.14
N TYR A 301 -2.15 -0.18 -30.32
CA TYR A 301 -1.97 1.20 -30.74
C TYR A 301 -0.60 1.71 -30.33
N ILE A 302 0.16 2.17 -31.32
CA ILE A 302 1.48 2.76 -31.11
C ILE A 302 1.36 4.26 -30.96
N ASN A 303 1.84 4.80 -29.85
CA ASN A 303 1.91 6.22 -29.55
C ASN A 303 3.12 6.85 -30.26
N ASN A 304 3.09 8.16 -30.45
CA ASN A 304 4.22 8.92 -31.00
C ASN A 304 4.78 9.95 -30.01
N GLY A 305 4.44 9.79 -28.73
CA GLY A 305 4.80 10.69 -27.63
C GLY A 305 4.03 12.00 -27.57
N LYS A 306 2.98 12.17 -28.38
CA LYS A 306 2.08 13.34 -28.33
C LYS A 306 0.62 12.94 -28.08
N GLY A 307 0.39 11.73 -27.59
CA GLY A 307 -0.93 11.13 -27.49
C GLY A 307 -1.60 10.97 -28.85
N GLN A 308 -0.84 10.62 -29.91
CA GLN A 308 -1.40 10.25 -31.20
C GLN A 308 -1.13 8.78 -31.49
N PHE A 309 -2.19 8.01 -31.68
CA PHE A 309 -2.15 6.56 -31.65
C PHE A 309 -2.41 5.95 -33.03
N THR A 310 -1.46 5.15 -33.49
CA THR A 310 -1.56 4.42 -34.76
C THR A 310 -1.89 2.95 -34.50
N LEU A 311 -3.00 2.46 -35.05
CA LEU A 311 -3.37 1.04 -34.96
C LEU A 311 -2.38 0.14 -35.74
N ARG A 312 -1.78 -0.84 -35.07
CA ARG A 312 -0.76 -1.76 -35.60
C ARG A 312 -1.07 -3.23 -35.31
N ASN A 313 -2.28 -3.66 -35.66
CA ASN A 313 -2.68 -5.07 -35.53
C ASN A 313 -1.89 -6.05 -36.40
N ASP A 314 -1.15 -5.56 -37.40
CA ASP A 314 -0.19 -6.35 -38.18
C ASP A 314 0.97 -6.90 -37.33
N LEU A 315 1.16 -6.35 -36.13
CA LEU A 315 2.17 -6.78 -35.17
C LEU A 315 1.65 -7.80 -34.14
N LEU A 316 0.35 -8.12 -34.17
CA LEU A 316 -0.25 -9.16 -33.32
C LEU A 316 -0.45 -10.45 -34.11
N PRO A 317 -0.37 -11.63 -33.47
CA PRO A 317 -0.74 -12.90 -34.10
C PRO A 317 -2.17 -12.87 -34.64
N ASP A 318 -2.46 -13.71 -35.65
CA ASP A 318 -3.82 -13.87 -36.13
C ASP A 318 -4.68 -14.58 -35.06
N GLU A 319 -5.52 -13.78 -34.40
CA GLU A 319 -6.45 -14.22 -33.37
C GLU A 319 -7.78 -14.71 -33.96
N SER A 320 -7.97 -14.79 -35.27
CA SER A 320 -9.25 -15.25 -35.84
C SER A 320 -9.54 -16.73 -35.55
N SER A 321 -10.82 -17.04 -35.33
CA SER A 321 -11.37 -18.40 -35.27
C SER A 321 -12.71 -18.46 -36.00
N THR A 322 -13.12 -19.62 -36.50
CA THR A 322 -14.40 -19.78 -37.20
C THR A 322 -15.18 -20.93 -36.61
N LEU A 323 -16.40 -20.66 -36.15
CA LEU A 323 -17.31 -21.67 -35.62
C LEU A 323 -18.68 -21.53 -36.30
N GLY A 324 -19.17 -22.59 -36.94
CA GLY A 324 -20.48 -22.57 -37.61
C GLY A 324 -20.60 -21.59 -38.79
N GLY A 325 -19.48 -21.18 -39.40
CA GLY A 325 -19.46 -20.19 -40.49
C GLY A 325 -19.44 -18.72 -40.01
N VAL A 326 -19.43 -18.48 -38.70
CA VAL A 326 -19.23 -17.17 -38.09
C VAL A 326 -17.79 -17.06 -37.61
N VAL A 327 -17.11 -15.99 -38.00
CA VAL A 327 -15.76 -15.68 -37.52
C VAL A 327 -15.89 -15.02 -36.14
N TYR A 328 -15.39 -15.69 -35.11
CA TYR A 328 -15.19 -15.10 -33.78
C TYR A 328 -13.70 -14.81 -33.62
N ALA A 329 -13.35 -13.62 -33.15
CA ALA A 329 -11.99 -13.46 -32.66
C ALA A 329 -11.79 -14.35 -31.43
N ARG A 330 -10.61 -14.97 -31.30
CA ARG A 330 -10.14 -15.50 -30.03
C ARG A 330 -9.84 -14.29 -29.17
N THR A 331 -10.61 -14.10 -28.11
CA THR A 331 -10.63 -12.84 -27.38
C THR A 331 -10.17 -13.01 -25.95
N ASN A 332 -9.63 -11.93 -25.43
CA ASN A 332 -9.13 -11.84 -24.07
C ASN A 332 -9.99 -10.83 -23.32
N THR A 333 -10.27 -11.12 -22.05
CA THR A 333 -10.95 -10.16 -21.17
C THR A 333 -9.98 -9.18 -20.54
N GLN A 334 -8.69 -9.50 -20.54
CA GLN A 334 -7.66 -8.65 -19.97
C GLN A 334 -6.29 -8.92 -20.60
N SER A 335 -5.40 -7.93 -20.48
CA SER A 335 -3.99 -8.06 -20.79
C SER A 335 -3.09 -7.42 -19.72
N GLY A 336 -1.82 -7.85 -19.70
CA GLY A 336 -0.71 -7.16 -19.06
C GLY A 336 0.38 -6.85 -20.07
N MET A 337 1.17 -5.82 -19.79
CA MET A 337 2.34 -5.41 -20.55
C MET A 337 3.53 -5.35 -19.59
N LEU A 338 4.45 -6.31 -19.68
CA LEU A 338 5.65 -6.36 -18.85
C LEU A 338 6.73 -7.21 -19.53
N ASP A 339 8.00 -6.91 -19.26
CA ASP A 339 9.13 -7.75 -19.69
C ASP A 339 9.21 -9.00 -18.82
N VAL A 340 8.91 -10.18 -19.37
CA VAL A 340 8.90 -11.45 -18.61
C VAL A 340 10.07 -12.37 -18.90
N ASP A 341 10.86 -12.10 -19.95
CA ASP A 341 12.06 -12.87 -20.27
C ASP A 341 13.38 -12.11 -19.99
N GLY A 342 13.27 -10.89 -19.46
CA GLY A 342 14.39 -10.06 -19.04
C GLY A 342 15.22 -9.52 -20.20
N ASP A 343 14.66 -9.47 -21.41
CA ASP A 343 15.36 -8.96 -22.60
C ASP A 343 15.29 -7.43 -22.76
N GLY A 344 14.59 -6.75 -21.86
CA GLY A 344 14.41 -5.30 -21.84
C GLY A 344 13.27 -4.82 -22.72
N HIS A 345 12.44 -5.72 -23.26
CA HIS A 345 11.31 -5.39 -24.11
C HIS A 345 10.00 -5.80 -23.46
N VAL A 346 9.00 -4.91 -23.54
CA VAL A 346 7.68 -5.19 -22.97
C VAL A 346 6.99 -6.31 -23.75
N ASP A 347 6.68 -7.41 -23.07
CA ASP A 347 5.91 -8.54 -23.59
C ASP A 347 4.41 -8.38 -23.32
N LEU A 348 3.58 -9.17 -24.02
CA LEU A 348 2.13 -9.19 -23.77
C LEU A 348 1.73 -10.45 -23.01
N ILE A 349 0.96 -10.26 -21.94
CA ILE A 349 0.31 -11.35 -21.21
C ILE A 349 -1.17 -11.24 -21.51
N LEU A 350 -1.74 -12.27 -22.14
CA LEU A 350 -3.14 -12.28 -22.59
C LEU A 350 -3.96 -13.22 -21.69
N GLY A 351 -4.91 -12.64 -20.96
CA GLY A 351 -5.79 -13.34 -20.04
C GLY A 351 -6.97 -14.01 -20.74
N LYS A 352 -7.20 -15.29 -20.47
CA LYS A 352 -8.24 -16.09 -21.09
C LYS A 352 -9.65 -15.59 -20.77
N TRP A 353 -10.54 -15.71 -21.76
CA TRP A 353 -11.99 -15.76 -21.57
C TRP A 353 -12.52 -17.13 -22.01
N ASP A 354 -12.79 -18.03 -21.05
CA ASP A 354 -13.37 -19.34 -21.36
C ASP A 354 -14.89 -19.24 -21.59
N ASN A 355 -15.25 -18.83 -22.79
CA ASN A 355 -16.63 -18.64 -23.22
C ASN A 355 -17.26 -19.90 -23.85
N GLN A 356 -16.69 -21.09 -23.62
CA GLN A 356 -17.05 -22.36 -24.27
C GLN A 356 -16.71 -22.46 -25.78
N PHE A 357 -16.29 -21.35 -26.42
CA PHE A 357 -15.96 -21.27 -27.85
C PHE A 357 -14.46 -21.05 -28.12
N SER A 358 -13.73 -20.56 -27.12
CA SER A 358 -12.28 -20.38 -27.17
C SER A 358 -11.56 -21.50 -26.41
N THR A 359 -10.65 -22.21 -27.08
CA THR A 359 -9.75 -23.18 -26.45
C THR A 359 -8.40 -22.57 -26.07
N LEU A 360 -8.23 -21.25 -26.22
CA LEU A 360 -6.98 -20.60 -25.84
C LEU A 360 -6.81 -20.65 -24.32
N THR A 361 -5.61 -21.01 -23.88
CA THR A 361 -5.16 -20.73 -22.52
C THR A 361 -4.73 -19.28 -22.42
N SER A 362 -4.62 -18.76 -21.20
CA SER A 362 -3.86 -17.53 -20.99
C SER A 362 -2.44 -17.75 -21.53
N GLN A 363 -1.83 -16.70 -22.08
CA GLN A 363 -0.57 -16.86 -22.83
C GLN A 363 0.31 -15.63 -22.74
N VAL A 364 1.61 -15.86 -22.91
CA VAL A 364 2.63 -14.83 -23.09
C VAL A 364 2.97 -14.75 -24.59
N LEU A 365 3.01 -13.53 -25.12
CA LEU A 365 3.56 -13.21 -26.43
C LEU A 365 4.83 -12.39 -26.22
N LEU A 366 5.96 -13.01 -26.53
CA LEU A 366 7.25 -12.36 -26.39
C LEU A 366 7.49 -11.36 -27.51
N ASN A 367 8.00 -10.19 -27.16
CA ASN A 367 8.37 -9.12 -28.07
C ASN A 367 9.67 -9.46 -28.82
N ASP A 368 9.87 -8.82 -29.96
CA ASP A 368 11.11 -8.88 -30.74
C ASP A 368 11.97 -7.60 -30.62
N GLY A 369 11.62 -6.75 -29.65
CA GLY A 369 12.24 -5.47 -29.38
C GLY A 369 11.77 -4.31 -30.26
N HIS A 370 10.78 -4.54 -31.12
CA HIS A 370 10.21 -3.50 -31.99
C HIS A 370 8.67 -3.52 -31.98
N GLY A 371 8.08 -4.16 -30.97
CA GLY A 371 6.64 -4.31 -30.79
C GLY A 371 6.01 -5.39 -31.66
N ASN A 372 6.78 -6.32 -32.24
CA ASN A 372 6.24 -7.38 -33.09
C ASN A 372 6.14 -8.73 -32.36
N PHE A 373 4.90 -9.15 -32.13
CA PHE A 373 4.53 -10.35 -31.37
C PHE A 373 4.22 -11.56 -32.26
N THR A 374 4.44 -11.46 -33.58
CA THR A 374 4.13 -12.54 -34.55
C THR A 374 5.27 -13.53 -34.75
N LYS A 375 6.50 -13.17 -34.34
CA LYS A 375 7.71 -13.92 -34.69
C LYS A 375 8.01 -15.08 -33.76
N LYS A 376 7.69 -14.93 -32.47
CA LYS A 376 7.88 -15.96 -31.44
C LYS A 376 6.56 -16.73 -31.24
N ALA A 377 6.64 -18.01 -30.87
CA ALA A 377 5.46 -18.79 -30.56
C ALA A 377 4.88 -18.37 -29.21
N ALA A 378 3.56 -18.33 -29.09
CA ALA A 378 2.89 -18.04 -27.82
C ALA A 378 3.24 -19.12 -26.77
N ILE A 379 3.51 -18.67 -25.55
CA ILE A 379 3.80 -19.53 -24.40
C ILE A 379 2.54 -19.62 -23.55
N ALA A 380 2.03 -20.83 -23.30
CA ALA A 380 0.85 -21.01 -22.47
C ALA A 380 1.17 -20.81 -20.98
N LEU A 381 0.32 -20.06 -20.28
CA LEU A 381 0.32 -20.01 -18.82
C LEU A 381 -0.40 -21.23 -18.22
N PRO A 382 -0.02 -21.69 -17.02
CA PRO A 382 -0.76 -22.72 -16.30
C PRO A 382 -2.23 -22.31 -16.07
N PRO A 383 -3.21 -23.19 -16.33
CA PRO A 383 -4.61 -22.89 -16.04
C PRO A 383 -4.84 -22.82 -14.53
N SER A 384 -5.80 -21.99 -14.11
CA SER A 384 -6.21 -21.94 -12.71
C SER A 384 -7.00 -23.20 -12.30
N SER A 385 -7.29 -23.29 -11.01
CA SER A 385 -8.20 -24.32 -10.47
C SER A 385 -9.68 -24.09 -10.80
N ILE A 386 -10.02 -22.97 -11.46
CA ILE A 386 -11.39 -22.55 -11.76
C ILE A 386 -11.82 -23.08 -13.13
N ALA A 387 -12.93 -23.81 -13.16
CA ALA A 387 -13.53 -24.25 -14.42
C ALA A 387 -14.19 -23.06 -15.14
N ASN A 388 -14.07 -23.02 -16.47
CA ASN A 388 -14.51 -21.88 -17.30
C ASN A 388 -13.91 -20.55 -16.82
N GLU A 389 -12.60 -20.52 -16.60
CA GLU A 389 -11.91 -19.36 -16.06
C GLU A 389 -12.04 -18.12 -16.96
N ILE A 390 -12.16 -16.98 -16.31
CA ILE A 390 -12.15 -15.65 -16.90
C ILE A 390 -11.12 -14.84 -16.13
N ILE A 391 -10.13 -14.29 -16.84
CA ILE A 391 -9.11 -13.44 -16.25
C ILE A 391 -9.59 -11.99 -16.28
N LEU A 392 -9.62 -11.34 -15.14
CA LEU A 392 -10.10 -9.96 -14.98
C LEU A 392 -8.99 -8.95 -14.71
N ASP A 393 -7.87 -9.39 -14.14
CA ASP A 393 -6.67 -8.57 -14.01
C ASP A 393 -5.41 -9.43 -14.16
N VAL A 394 -4.36 -8.82 -14.69
CA VAL A 394 -3.00 -9.37 -14.77
C VAL A 394 -2.08 -8.31 -14.21
N LYS A 395 -1.28 -8.66 -13.21
CA LYS A 395 -0.30 -7.75 -12.59
C LYS A 395 0.99 -8.50 -12.30
N ALA A 396 2.09 -7.76 -12.38
CA ALA A 396 3.38 -8.22 -11.91
C ALA A 396 3.45 -8.14 -10.38
N ILE A 397 4.22 -9.04 -9.79
CA ILE A 397 4.64 -9.06 -8.38
C ILE A 397 5.94 -9.88 -8.33
N ASP A 398 6.87 -9.61 -7.42
CA ASP A 398 8.02 -10.50 -7.19
C ASP A 398 7.75 -11.32 -5.92
N LEU A 399 7.31 -12.57 -6.08
CA LEU A 399 6.85 -13.40 -4.96
C LEU A 399 7.99 -14.18 -4.31
N ASN A 400 9.13 -14.33 -5.00
CA ASN A 400 10.24 -15.17 -4.56
C ASN A 400 11.56 -14.38 -4.40
N HIS A 401 11.53 -13.07 -4.61
CA HIS A 401 12.64 -12.12 -4.51
C HIS A 401 13.81 -12.46 -5.46
N ASP A 402 13.50 -12.99 -6.64
CA ASP A 402 14.51 -13.29 -7.66
C ASP A 402 14.72 -12.16 -8.67
N GLY A 403 14.00 -11.05 -8.51
CA GLY A 403 14.08 -9.86 -9.34
C GLY A 403 13.43 -10.00 -10.70
N ARG A 404 12.74 -11.11 -10.97
CA ARG A 404 11.95 -11.31 -12.19
C ARG A 404 10.47 -11.15 -11.85
N PRO A 405 9.67 -10.58 -12.76
CA PRO A 405 8.25 -10.42 -12.49
C PRO A 405 7.57 -11.79 -12.53
N ASP A 406 7.05 -12.20 -11.38
CA ASP A 406 6.00 -13.20 -11.24
C ASP A 406 4.65 -12.55 -11.60
N LEU A 407 3.59 -13.36 -11.68
CA LEU A 407 2.25 -12.88 -12.03
C LEU A 407 1.24 -13.18 -10.93
N MET A 408 0.39 -12.20 -10.67
CA MET A 408 -0.89 -12.39 -10.00
C MET A 408 -2.04 -12.14 -10.97
N LEU A 409 -2.98 -13.09 -11.00
CA LEU A 409 -4.15 -13.05 -11.86
C LEU A 409 -5.42 -12.99 -11.02
N SER A 410 -6.30 -12.03 -11.31
CA SER A 410 -7.67 -12.09 -10.82
C SER A 410 -8.48 -13.02 -11.71
N VAL A 411 -9.01 -14.07 -11.12
CA VAL A 411 -9.72 -15.14 -11.82
C VAL A 411 -11.15 -15.24 -11.30
N THR A 412 -12.06 -15.46 -12.24
CA THR A 412 -13.45 -15.81 -11.93
C THR A 412 -13.99 -16.83 -12.92
N ASP A 413 -15.26 -17.19 -12.79
CA ASP A 413 -15.89 -18.24 -13.58
C ASP A 413 -16.99 -17.72 -14.52
N GLY A 414 -17.16 -18.43 -15.62
CA GLY A 414 -18.24 -18.23 -16.58
C GLY A 414 -19.04 -19.49 -16.88
N GLY A 415 -19.86 -19.38 -17.93
CA GLY A 415 -20.57 -20.50 -18.55
C GLY A 415 -22.05 -20.61 -18.17
N ALA A 416 -22.62 -21.80 -18.39
CA ALA A 416 -24.07 -22.03 -18.29
C ALA A 416 -24.65 -21.83 -16.88
N ALA A 417 -23.82 -21.90 -15.84
CA ALA A 417 -24.21 -21.70 -14.46
C ALA A 417 -24.27 -20.21 -14.04
N GLY A 418 -23.85 -19.29 -14.92
CA GLY A 418 -23.72 -17.86 -14.65
C GLY A 418 -22.28 -17.37 -14.82
N TYR A 419 -22.11 -16.04 -14.79
CA TYR A 419 -20.81 -15.38 -14.82
C TYR A 419 -20.50 -14.73 -13.47
N TYR A 420 -19.21 -14.62 -13.16
CA TYR A 420 -18.66 -13.84 -12.07
C TYR A 420 -19.10 -14.30 -10.66
N GLN A 421 -19.16 -15.61 -10.44
CA GLN A 421 -19.72 -16.20 -9.22
C GLN A 421 -18.64 -16.60 -8.22
N ARG A 422 -17.38 -16.73 -8.62
CA ARG A 422 -16.26 -17.17 -7.78
C ARG A 422 -15.12 -16.17 -7.91
N ALA A 423 -14.71 -15.59 -6.79
CA ALA A 423 -13.49 -14.79 -6.73
C ALA A 423 -12.31 -15.71 -6.44
N HIS A 424 -11.24 -15.59 -7.22
CA HIS A 424 -10.02 -16.37 -7.05
C HIS A 424 -8.81 -15.52 -7.45
N ILE A 425 -7.69 -15.70 -6.76
CA ILE A 425 -6.41 -15.08 -7.11
C ILE A 425 -5.44 -16.21 -7.44
N GLN A 426 -4.88 -16.21 -8.64
CA GLN A 426 -3.84 -17.17 -9.02
C GLN A 426 -2.47 -16.50 -8.95
N LEU A 427 -1.48 -17.20 -8.40
CA LEU A 427 -0.11 -16.74 -8.30
C LEU A 427 0.80 -17.68 -9.10
N LEU A 428 1.53 -17.10 -10.05
CA LEU A 428 2.36 -17.82 -11.02
C LEU A 428 3.80 -17.33 -10.95
N ILE A 429 4.74 -18.24 -10.78
CA ILE A 429 6.17 -17.93 -10.67
C ILE A 429 6.86 -18.05 -12.02
N ASN A 430 7.71 -17.08 -12.35
CA ASN A 430 8.41 -16.98 -13.62
C ASN A 430 9.75 -17.75 -13.62
N ASP A 431 10.00 -18.54 -14.67
CA ASP A 431 11.30 -19.21 -14.87
C ASP A 431 12.38 -18.30 -15.47
N GLY A 432 12.02 -17.07 -15.83
CA GLY A 432 12.89 -16.06 -16.43
C GLY A 432 13.04 -16.16 -17.95
N ALA A 433 12.29 -17.04 -18.60
CA ALA A 433 12.17 -17.11 -20.06
C ALA A 433 10.71 -16.89 -20.50
N GLY A 434 9.92 -16.22 -19.67
CA GLY A 434 8.48 -16.00 -19.88
C GLY A 434 7.61 -17.25 -19.71
N LYS A 435 8.12 -18.36 -19.14
CA LYS A 435 7.29 -19.50 -18.74
C LYS A 435 7.02 -19.46 -17.25
N PHE A 436 5.85 -19.96 -16.89
CA PHE A 436 5.37 -19.87 -15.53
C PHE A 436 4.92 -21.21 -14.97
N HIS A 437 5.02 -21.39 -13.66
CA HIS A 437 4.38 -22.48 -12.91
C HIS A 437 3.50 -21.94 -11.79
N ASP A 438 2.46 -22.69 -11.42
CA ASP A 438 1.49 -22.27 -10.41
C ASP A 438 1.95 -22.60 -8.99
N GLU A 439 2.00 -21.59 -8.11
CA GLU A 439 2.28 -21.75 -6.67
C GLU A 439 1.14 -21.25 -5.78
N THR A 440 -0.05 -21.03 -6.35
CA THR A 440 -1.20 -20.42 -5.67
C THR A 440 -1.50 -21.09 -4.34
N ALA A 441 -1.60 -22.43 -4.29
CA ALA A 441 -1.97 -23.15 -3.08
C ALA A 441 -0.87 -23.14 -1.99
N ALA A 442 0.39 -22.92 -2.38
CA ALA A 442 1.51 -22.81 -1.45
C ALA A 442 1.57 -21.41 -0.80
N ARG A 443 1.15 -20.38 -1.53
CA ARG A 443 1.25 -18.97 -1.14
C ARG A 443 -0.04 -18.40 -0.57
N ILE A 444 -1.18 -18.79 -1.11
CA ILE A 444 -2.52 -18.47 -0.59
C ILE A 444 -3.24 -19.78 -0.28
N SER A 445 -3.39 -20.08 1.01
CA SER A 445 -4.03 -21.34 1.43
C SER A 445 -5.46 -21.46 0.87
N PRO A 446 -5.95 -22.68 0.60
CA PRO A 446 -7.34 -22.90 0.17
C PRO A 446 -8.37 -22.33 1.16
N ALA A 447 -8.03 -22.24 2.45
CA ALA A 447 -8.88 -21.63 3.46
C ALA A 447 -9.03 -20.12 3.26
N VAL A 448 -7.95 -19.42 2.89
CA VAL A 448 -7.98 -17.99 2.55
C VAL A 448 -8.74 -17.76 1.25
N GLN A 449 -8.48 -18.54 0.20
CA GLN A 449 -9.23 -18.46 -1.06
C GLN A 449 -10.75 -18.63 -0.84
N ALA A 450 -11.14 -19.54 0.06
CA ALA A 450 -12.54 -19.80 0.38
C ALA A 450 -13.25 -18.64 1.11
N THR A 451 -12.51 -17.69 1.71
CA THR A 451 -13.13 -16.54 2.39
C THR A 451 -13.67 -15.50 1.41
N PHE A 452 -13.16 -15.45 0.17
CA PHE A 452 -13.61 -14.48 -0.83
C PHE A 452 -15.10 -14.66 -1.15
N GLY A 453 -15.58 -15.90 -1.23
CA GLY A 453 -17.00 -16.18 -1.45
C GLY A 453 -17.48 -15.80 -2.87
N THR A 454 -18.71 -15.30 -2.98
CA THR A 454 -19.36 -15.01 -4.27
C THR A 454 -19.04 -13.60 -4.76
N GLY A 455 -18.57 -13.51 -6.00
CA GLY A 455 -18.24 -12.26 -6.69
C GLY A 455 -16.96 -12.39 -7.50
N TRP A 456 -16.29 -11.27 -7.74
CA TRP A 456 -15.03 -11.21 -8.47
C TRP A 456 -14.21 -9.99 -8.04
N PHE A 457 -12.89 -10.13 -8.06
CA PHE A 457 -11.99 -8.98 -7.93
C PHE A 457 -11.80 -8.35 -9.31
N MET A 458 -12.04 -7.05 -9.38
CA MET A 458 -11.90 -6.27 -10.61
C MET A 458 -10.46 -5.97 -10.96
N SER A 459 -9.62 -5.79 -9.93
CA SER A 459 -8.23 -5.45 -10.07
C SER A 459 -7.44 -5.97 -8.88
N LEU A 460 -6.16 -6.25 -9.12
CA LEU A 460 -5.17 -6.53 -8.09
C LEU A 460 -4.14 -5.40 -8.08
N THR A 461 -3.54 -5.12 -6.94
CA THR A 461 -2.45 -4.15 -6.80
C THR A 461 -1.38 -4.73 -5.91
N SER A 462 -0.14 -4.71 -6.41
CA SER A 462 1.06 -5.05 -5.66
C SER A 462 1.45 -3.79 -4.91
N VAL A 463 1.52 -3.88 -3.59
CA VAL A 463 1.79 -2.70 -2.76
C VAL A 463 2.33 -3.14 -1.42
N ASP A 464 3.49 -2.64 -1.05
CA ASP A 464 4.03 -2.81 0.30
C ASP A 464 3.28 -1.87 1.27
N LEU A 465 2.30 -2.41 2.01
CA LEU A 465 1.49 -1.63 2.94
C LEU A 465 2.17 -1.50 4.29
N ASP A 466 2.97 -2.44 4.75
CA ASP A 466 3.62 -2.35 6.06
C ASP A 466 5.10 -1.95 6.01
N ARG A 467 5.63 -1.68 4.81
CA ARG A 467 7.04 -1.36 4.52
C ARG A 467 8.00 -2.44 4.99
N ASP A 468 7.55 -3.70 4.94
CA ASP A 468 8.40 -4.84 5.23
C ASP A 468 9.35 -5.20 4.06
N GLY A 469 9.23 -4.48 2.94
CA GLY A 469 10.00 -4.68 1.71
C GLY A 469 9.44 -5.78 0.81
N ASN A 470 8.30 -6.37 1.17
CA ASN A 470 7.64 -7.43 0.43
C ASN A 470 6.23 -6.97 0.09
N ASP A 471 5.95 -6.85 -1.21
CA ASP A 471 4.64 -6.38 -1.64
C ASP A 471 3.49 -7.26 -1.11
N ASP A 472 2.47 -6.59 -0.59
CA ASP A 472 1.16 -7.15 -0.29
C ASP A 472 0.25 -7.12 -1.51
N ILE A 473 -0.90 -7.78 -1.40
CA ILE A 473 -1.92 -7.79 -2.45
C ILE A 473 -3.17 -7.08 -1.95
N LEU A 474 -3.48 -5.92 -2.55
CA LEU A 474 -4.81 -5.35 -2.50
C LEU A 474 -5.67 -5.94 -3.65
N ALA A 475 -6.69 -6.70 -3.29
CA ALA A 475 -7.66 -7.24 -4.23
C ALA A 475 -8.96 -6.42 -4.19
N THR A 476 -9.21 -5.67 -5.24
CA THR A 476 -10.32 -4.71 -5.32
C THR A 476 -11.59 -5.37 -5.83
N SER A 477 -12.67 -5.31 -5.07
CA SER A 477 -13.98 -5.81 -5.51
C SER A 477 -14.63 -4.89 -6.55
N ALA A 478 -15.47 -5.46 -7.43
CA ALA A 478 -16.48 -4.71 -8.19
C ALA A 478 -17.88 -5.31 -8.08
N SER A 479 -18.14 -6.09 -7.03
CA SER A 479 -19.44 -6.69 -6.77
C SER A 479 -20.01 -6.22 -5.44
N ASP A 480 -21.31 -5.92 -5.43
CA ASP A 480 -22.09 -5.67 -4.21
C ASP A 480 -22.08 -6.87 -3.23
N THR A 481 -21.66 -8.05 -3.68
CA THR A 481 -21.62 -9.28 -2.87
C THR A 481 -20.26 -9.54 -2.22
N LEU A 482 -19.20 -8.84 -2.65
CA LEU A 482 -17.81 -9.08 -2.29
C LEU A 482 -17.17 -7.80 -1.74
N ALA A 483 -16.36 -7.94 -0.70
CA ALA A 483 -15.53 -6.86 -0.18
C ALA A 483 -14.18 -6.82 -0.92
N SER A 484 -13.59 -5.64 -1.06
CA SER A 484 -12.15 -5.55 -1.32
C SER A 484 -11.39 -6.14 -0.13
N VAL A 485 -10.23 -6.76 -0.36
CA VAL A 485 -9.44 -7.40 0.70
C VAL A 485 -7.96 -7.06 0.54
N VAL A 486 -7.27 -6.93 1.67
CA VAL A 486 -5.80 -6.95 1.70
C VAL A 486 -5.35 -8.33 2.15
N LEU A 487 -4.42 -8.88 1.39
CA LEU A 487 -3.65 -10.05 1.74
C LEU A 487 -2.25 -9.58 2.09
N MET A 488 -1.92 -9.56 3.37
CA MET A 488 -0.57 -9.21 3.82
C MET A 488 0.36 -10.37 3.53
N ASN A 489 1.49 -10.05 2.92
CA ASN A 489 2.65 -10.91 2.79
C ASN A 489 3.22 -11.17 4.19
N LYS A 490 3.82 -12.34 4.38
CA LYS A 490 4.52 -12.70 5.62
C LYS A 490 6.02 -12.68 5.40
N GLY A 491 6.50 -11.79 4.55
CA GLY A 491 7.91 -11.70 4.11
C GLY A 491 8.54 -12.97 3.51
N ASP A 492 7.74 -14.00 3.20
CA ASP A 492 8.19 -15.22 2.52
C ASP A 492 7.38 -15.49 1.23
N GLY A 493 6.57 -14.52 0.81
CA GLY A 493 5.67 -14.62 -0.33
C GLY A 493 4.47 -15.52 -0.08
N THR A 494 4.18 -15.87 1.19
CA THR A 494 2.89 -16.43 1.61
C THR A 494 2.01 -15.37 2.25
N PHE A 495 0.70 -15.51 2.10
CA PHE A 495 -0.24 -14.44 2.44
C PHE A 495 -1.24 -14.82 3.52
N SER A 496 -1.77 -13.81 4.22
CA SER A 496 -2.94 -13.90 5.10
C SER A 496 -3.86 -12.72 4.91
N SER A 497 -5.17 -12.94 4.95
CA SER A 497 -6.15 -11.84 4.91
C SER A 497 -6.21 -11.14 6.26
N THR A 498 -5.94 -9.83 6.28
CA THR A 498 -5.88 -9.00 7.50
C THR A 498 -6.89 -7.86 7.48
N TRP A 499 -7.30 -7.40 6.30
CA TRP A 499 -8.24 -6.30 6.12
C TRP A 499 -9.28 -6.63 5.04
N SER A 500 -10.49 -6.12 5.20
CA SER A 500 -11.51 -6.12 4.16
C SER A 500 -12.36 -4.85 4.22
N SER A 501 -12.84 -4.39 3.07
CA SER A 501 -13.81 -3.30 3.02
C SER A 501 -15.22 -3.78 3.38
N GLY A 502 -16.19 -2.87 3.36
CA GLY A 502 -17.59 -3.26 3.18
C GLY A 502 -17.80 -3.92 1.80
N LYS A 503 -18.82 -4.78 1.68
CA LYS A 503 -19.22 -5.35 0.38
C LYS A 503 -19.69 -4.24 -0.58
N GLY A 504 -19.39 -4.39 -1.87
CA GLY A 504 -19.63 -3.32 -2.86
C GLY A 504 -18.64 -2.17 -2.76
N GLY A 505 -17.64 -2.28 -1.88
CA GLY A 505 -16.58 -1.30 -1.72
C GLY A 505 -15.48 -1.48 -2.77
N HIS A 506 -15.15 -0.41 -3.49
CA HIS A 506 -13.98 -0.35 -4.37
C HIS A 506 -12.86 0.38 -3.64
N THR A 507 -11.67 -0.21 -3.62
CA THR A 507 -10.52 0.32 -2.89
C THR A 507 -9.36 0.54 -3.86
N ILE A 508 -8.60 1.60 -3.68
CA ILE A 508 -7.28 1.75 -4.30
C ILE A 508 -6.25 2.02 -3.21
N ALA A 509 -5.00 1.69 -3.52
CA ALA A 509 -3.85 2.01 -2.70
C ALA A 509 -3.14 3.24 -3.30
N LEU A 510 -2.88 4.26 -2.49
CA LEU A 510 -2.13 5.46 -2.89
C LEU A 510 -1.57 6.16 -1.65
N ASP A 511 -0.40 6.78 -1.78
CA ASP A 511 0.17 7.63 -0.72
C ASP A 511 -0.60 8.94 -0.64
N SER A 512 -1.53 9.06 0.31
CA SER A 512 -2.46 10.20 0.39
C SER A 512 -1.92 11.35 1.23
N ASN A 513 -0.91 11.08 2.06
CA ASN A 513 -0.34 12.00 3.04
C ASN A 513 1.17 12.27 2.80
N ASN A 514 1.71 11.82 1.66
CA ASN A 514 3.09 11.97 1.23
C ASN A 514 4.11 11.41 2.25
N ASP A 515 3.75 10.38 3.00
CA ASP A 515 4.68 9.66 3.88
C ASP A 515 5.39 8.50 3.16
N GLY A 516 5.00 8.25 1.90
CA GLY A 516 5.47 7.22 0.99
C GLY A 516 4.96 5.81 1.31
N MET A 517 4.08 5.65 2.31
CA MET A 517 3.27 4.44 2.48
C MET A 517 2.07 4.55 1.55
N ALA A 518 1.53 3.43 1.10
CA ALA A 518 0.22 3.47 0.50
C ALA A 518 -0.89 3.44 1.57
N ASP A 519 -1.85 4.35 1.42
CA ASP A 519 -3.11 4.41 2.14
C ASP A 519 -4.23 3.75 1.34
N LEU A 520 -5.34 3.41 2.00
CA LEU A 520 -6.50 2.82 1.35
C LEU A 520 -7.61 3.85 1.15
N VAL A 521 -7.95 4.13 -0.11
CA VAL A 521 -9.09 4.98 -0.47
C VAL A 521 -10.24 4.10 -0.95
N THR A 522 -11.32 4.05 -0.15
CA THR A 522 -12.44 3.13 -0.34
C THR A 522 -13.76 3.88 -0.62
N TYR A 523 -14.37 3.64 -1.77
CA TYR A 523 -15.75 4.07 -2.05
C TYR A 523 -16.76 3.08 -1.46
N ASN A 524 -17.74 3.55 -0.68
CA ASN A 524 -18.75 2.72 -0.01
C ASN A 524 -20.20 3.18 -0.31
N GLY A 525 -20.65 3.10 -1.56
CA GLY A 525 -22.09 3.22 -1.90
C GLY A 525 -22.73 4.58 -1.63
N GLY A 526 -21.95 5.67 -1.65
CA GLY A 526 -22.45 7.05 -1.48
C GLY A 526 -21.45 8.05 -0.89
N GLY A 527 -20.26 7.57 -0.49
CA GLY A 527 -19.15 8.40 -0.05
C GLY A 527 -17.84 7.63 -0.08
N VAL A 528 -16.72 8.35 0.00
CA VAL A 528 -15.38 7.77 0.05
C VAL A 528 -14.82 7.90 1.46
N ALA A 529 -14.18 6.83 1.92
CA ALA A 529 -13.39 6.79 3.15
C ALA A 529 -11.91 6.72 2.75
N VAL A 530 -11.07 7.45 3.48
CA VAL A 530 -9.62 7.38 3.38
C VAL A 530 -9.12 6.80 4.70
N ASP A 531 -8.48 5.65 4.60
CA ASP A 531 -7.91 4.88 5.70
C ASP A 531 -6.38 4.99 5.59
N ILE A 532 -5.76 5.79 6.47
CA ILE A 532 -4.33 6.15 6.40
C ILE A 532 -3.46 5.14 7.13
N ASN A 533 -2.34 4.78 6.50
CA ASN A 533 -1.29 3.87 6.91
C ASN A 533 -0.07 4.63 7.46
N LEU A 534 0.86 3.98 8.17
CA LEU A 534 2.03 4.62 8.82
C LEU A 534 3.22 3.61 8.79
N MET A 535 4.49 3.91 8.28
CA MET A 535 5.89 3.31 8.52
C MET A 535 7.08 3.67 7.49
N GLY A 536 8.30 3.05 7.36
CA GLY A 536 9.76 3.59 7.15
C GLY A 536 10.49 4.20 5.85
N ARG A 537 11.83 4.56 5.86
CA ARG A 537 12.54 5.59 4.96
C ARG A 537 13.95 5.25 4.31
N THR A 538 14.52 6.11 3.42
CA THR A 538 15.96 6.07 2.92
C THR A 538 16.71 7.40 3.14
N ILE A 539 17.98 7.38 3.58
CA ILE A 539 18.77 8.55 4.01
C ILE A 539 20.24 8.49 3.50
N HIS A 540 20.74 9.59 2.91
CA HIS A 540 22.15 9.75 2.50
C HIS A 540 22.84 10.95 3.18
N GLY A 541 24.05 10.73 3.66
CA GLY A 541 24.96 11.73 4.21
C GLY A 541 25.82 12.40 3.15
N GLY A 542 26.40 13.53 3.54
CA GLY A 542 27.34 14.30 2.74
C GLY A 542 28.80 13.94 3.03
N PRO A 543 29.75 14.80 2.61
CA PRO A 543 31.18 14.61 2.86
C PRO A 543 31.64 15.15 4.25
N ALA A 544 30.71 15.34 5.18
CA ALA A 544 30.98 15.81 6.53
C ALA A 544 30.52 14.76 7.55
N ASN A 545 30.83 14.94 8.84
CA ASN A 545 30.35 14.02 9.87
C ASN A 545 28.84 14.21 10.08
N ASP A 546 28.07 13.20 9.72
CA ASP A 546 26.62 13.22 9.75
C ASP A 546 26.04 12.37 10.89
N THR A 547 24.85 12.75 11.35
CA THR A 547 24.08 11.98 12.32
C THR A 547 22.71 11.71 11.78
N MET A 548 22.38 10.44 11.60
CA MET A 548 21.15 9.97 10.98
C MET A 548 20.33 9.16 11.97
N LEU A 549 19.01 9.18 11.80
CA LEU A 549 18.08 8.55 12.74
C LEU A 549 17.25 7.49 12.02
N ALA A 550 17.39 6.24 12.48
CA ALA A 550 16.55 5.12 12.05
C ALA A 550 15.16 5.21 12.71
N THR A 551 14.17 4.68 12.03
CA THR A 551 12.74 4.64 12.31
C THR A 551 12.29 3.23 12.70
N ARG A 552 11.00 2.93 12.52
CA ARG A 552 10.39 1.63 12.81
C ARG A 552 10.02 0.81 11.57
N GLY A 553 10.21 1.37 10.38
CA GLY A 553 10.24 0.57 9.15
C GLY A 553 11.66 0.46 8.64
N ASN A 554 11.85 -0.40 7.64
CA ASN A 554 13.16 -0.76 7.10
C ASN A 554 13.92 0.43 6.52
N ASP A 555 14.94 0.95 7.22
CA ASP A 555 15.69 2.09 6.73
C ASP A 555 17.01 1.74 6.02
N HIS A 556 17.33 2.48 4.95
CA HIS A 556 18.64 2.45 4.28
C HIS A 556 19.42 3.73 4.57
N LEU A 557 20.56 3.63 5.24
CA LEU A 557 21.35 4.77 5.73
C LEU A 557 22.80 4.69 5.23
N ASP A 558 23.23 5.67 4.43
CA ASP A 558 24.62 5.79 3.95
C ASP A 558 25.28 7.07 4.48
N GLY A 559 26.33 6.93 5.29
CA GLY A 559 27.09 8.02 5.91
C GLY A 559 27.81 8.95 4.94
N GLY A 560 28.23 8.45 3.78
CA GLY A 560 29.11 9.20 2.88
C GLY A 560 30.56 9.23 3.36
N ALA A 561 31.19 10.41 3.37
CA ALA A 561 32.57 10.55 3.81
C ALA A 561 32.63 11.35 5.11
N GLY A 562 33.22 10.80 6.15
CA GLY A 562 33.20 11.47 7.44
C GLY A 562 33.40 10.48 8.57
N VAL A 563 32.99 10.87 9.77
CA VAL A 563 32.73 9.96 10.88
C VAL A 563 31.25 10.06 11.17
N ASP A 564 30.52 9.06 10.70
CA ASP A 564 29.08 9.11 10.59
C ASP A 564 28.42 8.21 11.63
N VAL A 565 27.30 8.70 12.15
CA VAL A 565 26.61 8.13 13.31
C VAL A 565 25.18 7.82 12.95
N VAL A 566 24.78 6.54 13.04
CA VAL A 566 23.36 6.17 12.98
C VAL A 566 22.85 5.91 14.38
N ARG A 567 21.67 6.47 14.66
CA ARG A 567 20.99 6.34 15.94
C ARG A 567 19.77 5.46 15.82
N PHE A 568 19.75 4.41 16.64
CA PHE A 568 18.62 3.50 16.81
C PHE A 568 17.93 3.80 18.12
N ALA A 569 16.60 3.81 18.08
CA ALA A 569 15.79 4.30 19.18
C ALA A 569 15.84 3.39 20.42
N ALA A 570 15.98 2.06 20.26
CA ALA A 570 16.01 1.13 21.40
C ALA A 570 17.43 0.70 21.83
N ALA A 571 17.49 -0.08 22.91
CA ALA A 571 18.73 -0.58 23.50
C ALA A 571 19.44 -1.57 22.56
N ARG A 572 20.77 -1.64 22.59
CA ARG A 572 21.57 -2.56 21.76
C ARG A 572 21.14 -4.00 21.91
N GLY A 573 20.65 -4.39 23.09
CA GLY A 573 20.12 -5.73 23.36
C GLY A 573 18.91 -6.12 22.50
N SER A 574 18.11 -5.16 22.05
CA SER A 574 16.92 -5.34 21.21
C SER A 574 17.25 -5.58 19.74
N TYR A 575 18.47 -5.26 19.33
CA TYR A 575 18.90 -5.40 17.95
C TYR A 575 19.94 -6.51 17.79
N SER A 576 19.98 -7.17 16.63
CA SER A 576 21.23 -7.75 16.14
C SER A 576 21.96 -6.69 15.32
N ILE A 577 23.29 -6.71 15.36
CA ILE A 577 24.10 -5.96 14.39
C ILE A 577 24.96 -7.02 13.75
N ASP A 578 24.79 -7.20 12.45
CA ASP A 578 25.48 -8.21 11.69
C ASP A 578 26.31 -7.52 10.61
N LYS A 579 27.55 -7.96 10.43
CA LYS A 579 28.41 -7.39 9.38
C LYS A 579 27.93 -7.93 8.03
N ALA A 580 27.65 -7.03 7.09
CA ALA A 580 27.19 -7.35 5.75
C ALA A 580 28.23 -6.95 4.69
N ALA A 581 28.01 -7.35 3.44
CA ALA A 581 28.82 -6.87 2.33
C ALA A 581 28.56 -5.36 2.14
N GLY A 582 29.58 -4.52 2.33
CA GLY A 582 29.47 -3.06 2.18
C GLY A 582 29.16 -2.26 3.46
N GLY A 583 28.95 -2.92 4.61
CA GLY A 583 28.66 -2.22 5.86
C GLY A 583 28.11 -3.13 6.95
N PHE A 584 26.99 -2.75 7.56
CA PHE A 584 26.35 -3.49 8.65
C PHE A 584 24.82 -3.49 8.49
N THR A 585 24.16 -4.56 8.90
CA THR A 585 22.71 -4.57 9.11
C THR A 585 22.42 -4.45 10.60
N VAL A 586 21.30 -3.81 10.93
CA VAL A 586 20.78 -3.71 12.29
C VAL A 586 19.33 -4.18 12.28
N SER A 587 19.06 -5.36 12.82
CA SER A 587 17.71 -5.96 12.79
C SER A 587 17.08 -5.95 14.17
N ASP A 588 15.80 -5.63 14.28
CA ASP A 588 15.04 -5.79 15.53
C ASP A 588 14.77 -7.28 15.81
N LYS A 589 14.99 -7.72 17.05
CA LYS A 589 14.77 -9.11 17.50
C LYS A 589 13.30 -9.50 17.70
N LEU A 590 12.34 -8.60 17.49
CA LEU A 590 10.90 -8.86 17.61
C LEU A 590 10.25 -9.53 16.38
N ASN A 591 11.00 -9.82 15.31
CA ASN A 591 10.55 -10.58 14.12
C ASN A 591 9.27 -10.01 13.44
N LEU A 592 9.21 -8.69 13.28
CA LEU A 592 8.19 -7.99 12.48
C LEU A 592 8.83 -7.32 11.25
N TYR A 593 9.80 -8.00 10.64
CA TYR A 593 10.49 -7.59 9.40
C TYR A 593 11.25 -6.25 9.39
N ASN A 594 11.48 -5.60 10.55
CA ASN A 594 12.29 -4.37 10.68
C ASN A 594 13.83 -4.63 10.62
N ILE A 595 14.45 -4.52 9.43
CA ILE A 595 15.89 -4.65 9.18
C ILE A 595 16.44 -3.38 8.52
N ASP A 596 17.32 -2.68 9.24
CA ASP A 596 18.00 -1.49 8.76
C ASP A 596 19.36 -1.82 8.14
N THR A 597 19.75 -1.09 7.09
CA THR A 597 21.01 -1.28 6.36
C THR A 597 21.89 -0.03 6.45
N LEU A 598 23.14 -0.22 6.90
CA LEU A 598 24.09 0.86 7.18
C LEU A 598 25.32 0.76 6.28
N ALA A 599 25.60 1.81 5.50
CA ALA A 599 26.80 1.96 4.67
C ALA A 599 27.62 3.17 5.13
N ASN A 600 28.96 3.07 5.10
CA ASN A 600 29.86 4.15 5.53
C ASN A 600 29.50 4.75 6.91
N ILE A 601 29.06 3.91 7.85
CA ILE A 601 28.71 4.31 9.22
C ILE A 601 29.80 3.81 10.17
N GLU A 602 30.45 4.75 10.84
CA GLU A 602 31.53 4.43 11.79
C GLU A 602 31.01 4.20 13.20
N ARG A 603 29.82 4.70 13.55
CA ARG A 603 29.19 4.54 14.88
C ARG A 603 27.71 4.19 14.76
N VAL A 604 27.29 3.17 15.49
CA VAL A 604 25.86 2.94 15.76
C VAL A 604 25.61 3.24 17.21
N VAL A 605 24.73 4.20 17.47
CA VAL A 605 24.38 4.62 18.82
C VAL A 605 22.98 4.11 19.12
N PHE A 606 22.90 3.21 20.09
CA PHE A 606 21.65 2.74 20.68
C PHE A 606 21.34 3.59 21.89
N SER A 607 20.13 3.44 22.42
CA SER A 607 19.72 4.21 23.59
C SER A 607 20.54 3.89 24.86
N ASP A 608 21.14 2.70 24.95
CA ASP A 608 21.91 2.24 26.12
C ASP A 608 23.42 2.20 25.90
N SER A 609 23.88 2.21 24.65
CA SER A 609 25.28 2.00 24.34
C SER A 609 25.60 2.47 22.92
N ALA A 610 26.85 2.87 22.72
CA ALA A 610 27.37 3.10 21.38
C ALA A 610 28.26 1.94 20.96
N VAL A 611 28.00 1.43 19.77
CA VAL A 611 28.85 0.47 19.09
C VAL A 611 29.69 1.25 18.09
N ALA A 612 31.00 1.23 18.29
CA ALA A 612 31.93 1.68 17.27
C ALA A 612 32.13 0.56 16.24
N LEU A 613 31.83 0.87 14.98
CA LEU A 613 32.01 -0.06 13.86
C LEU A 613 33.42 0.07 13.23
N ASP A 614 34.13 1.17 13.51
CA ASP A 614 35.47 1.51 13.01
C ASP A 614 36.63 1.02 13.93
N ILE A 615 36.82 -0.29 14.01
CA ILE A 615 37.82 -0.88 14.93
C ILE A 615 39.29 -0.41 14.79
N ASP A 616 39.64 0.31 13.72
CA ASP A 616 40.97 0.88 13.48
C ASP A 616 41.13 2.36 13.89
N GLY A 617 40.02 3.06 14.19
CA GLY A 617 39.96 4.47 14.56
C GLY A 617 40.37 4.78 16.01
N THR A 618 40.29 6.06 16.40
CA THR A 618 40.72 6.56 17.73
C THR A 618 40.06 5.82 18.91
N GLY A 619 38.81 5.39 18.75
CA GLY A 619 38.09 4.57 19.74
C GLY A 619 38.70 3.18 19.91
N GLY A 620 39.02 2.50 18.80
CA GLY A 620 39.73 1.21 18.81
C GLY A 620 41.16 1.32 19.37
N GLN A 621 41.82 2.46 19.18
CA GLN A 621 43.16 2.73 19.74
C GLN A 621 43.13 2.97 21.27
N ALA A 622 42.14 3.70 21.79
CA ALA A 622 41.96 3.94 23.22
C ALA A 622 41.66 2.63 24.00
N TYR A 623 40.89 1.71 23.40
CA TYR A 623 40.64 0.38 23.94
C TYR A 623 41.92 -0.43 24.12
N ARG A 624 42.80 -0.46 23.10
CA ARG A 624 44.09 -1.16 23.17
C ARG A 624 44.98 -0.62 24.28
N LEU A 625 44.94 0.70 24.52
CA LEU A 625 45.71 1.33 25.59
C LEU A 625 45.17 0.99 26.99
N TYR A 626 43.84 0.94 27.17
CA TYR A 626 43.20 0.54 28.42
C TYR A 626 43.51 -0.92 28.77
N GLN A 627 43.44 -1.82 27.80
CA GLN A 627 43.77 -3.24 27.97
C GLN A 627 45.24 -3.43 28.31
N ALA A 628 46.15 -2.70 27.65
CA ALA A 628 47.58 -2.75 27.91
C ALA A 628 47.94 -2.16 29.29
N ALA A 629 47.28 -1.08 29.72
CA ALA A 629 47.60 -0.38 30.97
C ALA A 629 47.11 -1.12 32.22
N PHE A 630 45.96 -1.79 32.16
CA PHE A 630 45.34 -2.42 33.33
C PHE A 630 45.35 -3.95 33.31
N ASN A 631 45.89 -4.55 32.24
CA ASN A 631 45.95 -6.00 32.01
C ASN A 631 44.61 -6.70 32.31
N ARG A 632 43.50 -6.00 32.04
CA ARG A 632 42.13 -6.46 32.18
C ARG A 632 41.48 -6.39 30.81
N VAL A 633 40.77 -7.45 30.47
CA VAL A 633 39.81 -7.41 29.36
C VAL A 633 38.51 -6.84 29.93
N PRO A 634 37.99 -5.70 29.43
CA PRO A 634 36.65 -5.24 29.80
C PRO A 634 35.63 -6.35 29.52
N HIS A 635 34.62 -6.46 30.37
CA HIS A 635 33.76 -7.63 30.47
C HIS A 635 33.14 -8.00 29.12
N ALA A 636 33.48 -9.17 28.60
CA ALA A 636 32.79 -9.74 27.46
C ALA A 636 31.46 -10.35 27.91
N ARG A 637 30.35 -9.95 27.29
CA ARG A 637 29.18 -10.84 27.12
C ARG A 637 28.92 -11.00 25.62
N ALA A 638 28.47 -12.21 25.28
CA ALA A 638 28.60 -12.85 23.96
C ALA A 638 28.18 -11.98 22.77
N GLY A 639 29.00 -11.98 21.71
CA GLY A 639 28.67 -11.35 20.43
C GLY A 639 29.85 -10.77 19.61
N GLY A 640 31.06 -10.67 20.17
CA GLY A 640 32.25 -10.26 19.40
C GLY A 640 32.36 -8.77 19.08
N VAL A 641 31.48 -7.92 19.62
CA VAL A 641 31.51 -6.46 19.44
C VAL A 641 31.65 -5.78 20.82
N LEU A 642 32.61 -4.88 20.96
CA LEU A 642 33.06 -4.30 22.23
C LEU A 642 32.60 -2.83 22.38
N VAL A 643 32.02 -2.51 23.55
CA VAL A 643 31.49 -1.19 23.94
C VAL A 643 32.50 -0.46 24.84
N VAL A 644 32.74 0.84 24.61
CA VAL A 644 33.50 1.73 25.52
C VAL A 644 32.54 2.81 26.03
N GLU A 645 32.13 2.72 27.29
CA GLU A 645 31.29 3.75 27.92
C GLU A 645 32.15 4.85 28.57
N GLY A 646 31.91 6.10 28.16
CA GLY A 646 32.49 7.28 28.78
C GLY A 646 31.55 8.48 28.63
N GLY A 647 30.87 8.87 29.72
CA GLY A 647 30.09 10.10 29.76
C GLY A 647 30.99 11.33 29.89
N PHE A 648 30.99 12.19 28.87
CA PHE A 648 31.53 13.54 28.99
C PHE A 648 30.44 14.45 29.59
N ARG A 649 30.80 15.22 30.62
CA ARG A 649 29.98 16.32 31.15
C ARG A 649 30.00 17.51 30.22
#